data_AF-A0A4D5RY68-F1
#
_entry.id   AF-A0A4D5RY68-F1
#
_cell.length_a   1.000
_cell.length_b   1.000
_cell.length_c   1.000
_cell.angle_alpha   90.00
_cell.angle_beta   90.00
_cell.angle_gamma   90.00
#
_symmetry.space_group_name_H-M   'P 1'
#
loop_
_entity.id
_entity.type
_entity.pdbx_description
1 polymer ?
#
loop_
_entity_poly.entity_id
_entity_poly.type
_entity_poly.pdbx_seq_one_letter_code
_entity_poly.pdbx_strand_id
1 'polypeptide(L)'
;MFKLAWTPFLAAFSVGLQDCDDPEIAALCLDGIRCAIRIACIFHMTLERNAYVQALARFTLLTANSPITEMKSKNIDTIKTLITVAHLDGNYLGKSWLDILRCISQLELAQLIGTGVKPRYLGSGGAGQGSSVFGGGSGGHGGGASQDSVLDPMELTRPGLPMDQKRMALLQESMGETSSQSVVVAVDRIFTGSTRLDGNAIVDFVRALCQVSLEELANPSHPRMFSLQKIVEISYYNMGRIRLQWSRIWEVLGEHFNRVGCSPSEDVAFFALDSLRQLSMKFIEKGEFANFRFQKDFLRPFEHIVKRNRSPTIRDMVVRCVAQMVNSQAANIKSGWKNIFSVFHLAASDRDEGIVELAFQTTGRIVTQTYGRHFLALVDSFQDAVKCLSEFACNACFPDTSMESIRLIRHCAKYVAEQPQTFRDHNMEDQTVPEEDRVWVRGWFPILFELSCIVNRCKLDIRTRALTVMFEVVKTYGASFRPHWWQDLFQIIFRIFDNMKLPERHNEKAEWMTTTCNHALYAIVDVFTQYYDVLGNLLLDDLFVQLHWCVQQDNKQLARSGTNCLENLVISNGTKFSTETWDKTCQCMLDIFKTTLPEMLLTWTPSKEGGNHENVQASDDPEHRSKDEVQFNSLKVKCVVQLELIQTIDNIVFFPATSRKEDAENLAAAQAEVAPAPHASQQQPSQQGSRQQQREEQLLLHQLGRSLSLDQQQEEQGMYGFLSSGQLLLLVDCLLESHRFAKAFNAHGEQRNLLWRAGFRGNVKPNLLTQEAQSLACVLRILFRMYRDEGRQDAWHTVQDRLIGVCREALQYYLSLATESHRESWDSLLLLFLTRVQRLDDERFRAHASVYYPYLCELTCMDEKPAIRAVLRKFFLRVGTAFNVSHH
;
A
#
# COMPACT_ATOMS: atom_id res chain seq x y z
N MET A 1 3.49 71.88 18.60
CA MET A 1 3.09 72.90 17.60
C MET A 1 2.55 72.26 16.32
N PHE A 2 3.33 71.50 15.56
CA PHE A 2 2.89 70.90 14.28
C PHE A 2 1.60 70.05 14.39
N LYS A 3 1.45 69.22 15.45
CA LYS A 3 0.23 68.43 15.71
C LYS A 3 -1.08 69.23 15.78
N LEU A 4 -1.02 70.53 16.10
CA LEU A 4 -2.19 71.41 16.12
C LEU A 4 -2.37 72.20 14.81
N ALA A 5 -1.31 72.36 14.02
CA ALA A 5 -1.27 73.25 12.86
C ALA A 5 -1.24 72.51 11.50
N TRP A 6 -1.07 71.18 11.52
CA TRP A 6 -0.90 70.40 10.28
C TRP A 6 -2.14 70.45 9.37
N THR A 7 -3.37 70.48 9.92
CA THR A 7 -4.58 70.54 9.09
C THR A 7 -4.70 71.86 8.31
N PRO A 8 -4.53 73.05 8.95
CA PRO A 8 -4.43 74.32 8.21
C PRO A 8 -3.30 74.35 7.17
N PHE A 9 -2.12 73.80 7.48
CA PHE A 9 -1.01 73.74 6.54
C PHE A 9 -1.31 72.83 5.35
N LEU A 10 -1.88 71.64 5.59
CA LEU A 10 -2.29 70.74 4.52
C LEU A 10 -3.30 71.42 3.60
N ALA A 11 -4.29 72.13 4.16
CA ALA A 11 -5.28 72.87 3.38
C ALA A 11 -4.61 73.98 2.56
N ALA A 12 -3.74 74.80 3.16
CA ALA A 12 -3.06 75.90 2.48
C ALA A 12 -2.21 75.42 1.30
N PHE A 13 -1.39 74.38 1.51
CA PHE A 13 -0.57 73.80 0.43
C PHE A 13 -1.41 73.13 -0.64
N SER A 14 -2.50 72.43 -0.27
CA SER A 14 -3.39 71.76 -1.21
C SER A 14 -4.14 72.74 -2.10
N VAL A 15 -4.68 73.82 -1.52
CA VAL A 15 -5.37 74.89 -2.28
C VAL A 15 -4.39 75.60 -3.20
N GLY A 16 -3.19 75.94 -2.71
CA GLY A 16 -2.14 76.54 -3.53
C GLY A 16 -1.74 75.67 -4.73
N LEU A 17 -1.66 74.35 -4.54
CA LEU A 17 -1.30 73.41 -5.61
C LEU A 17 -2.46 73.15 -6.59
N GLN A 18 -3.71 73.25 -6.12
CA GLN A 18 -4.92 73.05 -6.94
C GLN A 18 -5.21 74.27 -7.82
N ASP A 19 -5.31 75.45 -7.20
CA ASP A 19 -5.90 76.65 -7.82
C ASP A 19 -4.86 77.58 -8.47
N CYS A 20 -3.57 77.38 -8.19
CA CYS A 20 -2.49 78.18 -8.77
C CYS A 20 -1.70 77.37 -9.84
N ASP A 21 -1.42 78.00 -10.97
CA ASP A 21 -0.56 77.47 -12.05
C ASP A 21 0.83 78.12 -12.07
N ASP A 22 1.14 78.98 -11.10
CA ASP A 22 2.48 79.58 -10.95
C ASP A 22 3.50 78.52 -10.49
N PRO A 23 4.59 78.27 -11.24
CA PRO A 23 5.59 77.28 -10.90
C PRO A 23 6.30 77.56 -9.57
N GLU A 24 6.48 78.82 -9.16
CA GLU A 24 7.13 79.18 -7.90
C GLU A 24 6.24 78.84 -6.70
N ILE A 25 4.95 79.17 -6.79
CA ILE A 25 3.95 78.84 -5.75
C ILE A 25 3.78 77.32 -5.64
N ALA A 26 3.72 76.62 -6.78
CA ALA A 26 3.65 75.15 -6.80
C ALA A 26 4.89 74.51 -6.14
N ALA A 27 6.10 75.00 -6.45
CA ALA A 27 7.34 74.53 -5.85
C ALA A 27 7.37 74.74 -4.32
N LEU A 28 6.99 75.92 -3.84
CA LEU A 28 6.90 76.21 -2.40
C LEU A 28 5.86 75.34 -1.68
N CYS A 29 4.71 75.09 -2.31
CA CYS A 29 3.68 74.20 -1.75
C CYS A 29 4.17 72.75 -1.66
N LEU A 30 4.85 72.25 -2.70
CA LEU A 30 5.44 70.91 -2.73
C LEU A 30 6.55 70.74 -1.69
N ASP A 31 7.41 71.75 -1.52
CA ASP A 31 8.43 71.77 -0.47
C ASP A 31 7.82 71.83 0.93
N GLY A 32 6.74 72.59 1.11
CA GLY A 32 5.96 72.63 2.34
C GLY A 32 5.38 71.27 2.70
N ILE A 33 4.76 70.57 1.74
CA ILE A 33 4.24 69.21 1.92
C ILE A 33 5.38 68.23 2.22
N ARG A 34 6.50 68.29 1.49
CA ARG A 34 7.68 67.43 1.72
C ARG A 34 8.22 67.60 3.14
N CYS A 35 8.37 68.84 3.61
CA CYS A 35 8.85 69.13 4.96
C CYS A 35 7.84 68.66 6.03
N ALA A 36 6.54 68.85 5.79
CA ALA A 36 5.48 68.37 6.68
C ALA A 36 5.49 66.83 6.81
N ILE A 37 5.67 66.11 5.69
CA ILE A 37 5.85 64.65 5.69
C ILE A 37 7.10 64.27 6.49
N ARG A 38 8.23 64.95 6.28
CA ARG A 38 9.48 64.67 7.02
C ARG A 38 9.30 64.85 8.53
N ILE A 39 8.64 65.92 8.96
CA ILE A 39 8.31 66.15 10.38
C ILE A 39 7.42 65.01 10.90
N ALA A 40 6.35 64.67 10.17
CA ALA A 40 5.45 63.59 10.58
C ALA A 40 6.16 62.23 10.67
N CYS A 41 7.10 61.94 9.76
CA CYS A 41 7.95 60.76 9.76
C CYS A 41 8.87 60.70 11.00
N ILE A 42 9.60 61.80 11.29
CA ILE A 42 10.53 61.88 12.43
C ILE A 42 9.81 61.68 13.76
N PHE A 43 8.61 62.24 13.90
CA PHE A 43 7.82 62.15 15.14
C PHE A 43 6.83 60.98 15.17
N HIS A 44 6.90 60.05 14.20
CA HIS A 44 6.01 58.89 14.11
C HIS A 44 4.50 59.24 14.13
N MET A 45 4.13 60.37 13.52
CA MET A 45 2.77 60.90 13.43
C MET A 45 2.02 60.26 12.26
N THR A 46 1.41 59.10 12.51
CA THR A 46 0.86 58.22 11.46
C THR A 46 -0.31 58.82 10.68
N LEU A 47 -1.23 59.49 11.37
CA LEU A 47 -2.41 60.10 10.74
C LEU A 47 -1.99 61.23 9.79
N GLU A 48 -1.15 62.13 10.31
CA GLU A 48 -0.67 63.31 9.61
C GLU A 48 0.17 62.91 8.40
N ARG A 49 1.13 61.98 8.58
CA ARG A 49 1.93 61.43 7.48
C ARG A 49 1.06 60.85 6.38
N ASN A 50 0.09 59.99 6.74
CA ASN A 50 -0.80 59.37 5.76
C ASN A 50 -1.60 60.45 4.99
N ALA A 51 -2.14 61.45 5.67
CA ALA A 51 -2.92 62.52 5.05
C ALA A 51 -2.09 63.35 4.05
N TYR A 52 -0.87 63.76 4.41
CA TYR A 52 0.01 64.50 3.49
C TYR A 52 0.45 63.65 2.29
N VAL A 53 0.80 62.38 2.51
CA VAL A 53 1.20 61.48 1.41
C VAL A 53 0.01 61.20 0.48
N GLN A 54 -1.19 60.99 1.00
CA GLN A 54 -2.40 60.80 0.20
C GLN A 54 -2.77 62.06 -0.61
N ALA A 55 -2.63 63.24 -0.01
CA ALA A 55 -2.82 64.50 -0.73
C ALA A 55 -1.81 64.62 -1.87
N LEU A 56 -0.52 64.39 -1.59
CA LEU A 56 0.54 64.42 -2.59
C LEU A 56 0.29 63.39 -3.72
N ALA A 57 -0.11 62.17 -3.38
CA ALA A 57 -0.48 61.12 -4.33
C ALA A 57 -1.65 61.55 -5.24
N ARG A 58 -2.69 62.18 -4.68
CA ARG A 58 -3.84 62.68 -5.45
C ARG A 58 -3.45 63.78 -6.43
N PHE A 59 -2.57 64.70 -6.03
CA PHE A 59 -2.08 65.78 -6.89
C PHE A 59 -1.18 65.32 -8.04
N THR A 60 -0.74 64.05 -8.05
CA THR A 60 -0.09 63.48 -9.25
C THR A 60 -1.05 63.31 -10.44
N LEU A 61 -2.36 63.32 -10.19
CA LEU A 61 -3.44 62.96 -11.14
C LEU A 61 -3.38 61.52 -11.68
N LEU A 62 -2.41 60.71 -11.26
CA LEU A 62 -2.27 59.30 -11.68
C LEU A 62 -3.24 58.36 -10.95
N THR A 63 -3.69 58.75 -9.77
CA THR A 63 -4.60 57.95 -8.91
C THR A 63 -5.99 58.56 -8.79
N ALA A 64 -6.22 59.73 -9.41
CA ALA A 64 -7.51 60.39 -9.46
C ALA A 64 -8.29 59.91 -10.68
N ASN A 65 -9.63 59.90 -10.62
CA ASN A 65 -10.51 59.60 -11.77
C ASN A 65 -10.48 60.71 -12.86
N SER A 66 -9.39 61.49 -12.92
CA SER A 66 -9.20 62.59 -13.86
C SER A 66 -8.48 62.08 -15.11
N PRO A 67 -8.84 62.58 -16.31
CA PRO A 67 -8.18 62.15 -17.54
C PRO A 67 -6.71 62.63 -17.56
N ILE A 68 -5.79 61.71 -17.90
CA ILE A 68 -4.33 61.95 -17.97
C ILE A 68 -3.98 63.15 -18.89
N THR A 69 -4.87 63.52 -19.81
CA THR A 69 -4.75 64.70 -20.69
C THR A 69 -4.73 66.05 -19.95
N GLU A 70 -5.09 66.11 -18.67
CA GLU A 70 -5.08 67.33 -17.84
C GLU A 70 -3.77 67.57 -17.10
N MET A 71 -2.77 66.70 -17.28
CA MET A 71 -1.50 66.76 -16.56
C MET A 71 -0.64 67.98 -16.96
N LYS A 72 -0.23 68.77 -15.97
CA LYS A 72 0.66 69.94 -16.12
C LYS A 72 2.02 69.69 -15.47
N SER A 73 2.98 70.61 -15.68
CA SER A 73 4.32 70.58 -15.07
C SER A 73 4.29 70.40 -13.54
N LYS A 74 3.37 71.08 -12.85
CA LYS A 74 3.18 70.95 -11.38
C LYS A 74 2.85 69.53 -10.93
N ASN A 75 2.13 68.75 -11.75
CA ASN A 75 1.82 67.34 -11.46
C ASN A 75 3.05 66.44 -11.64
N ILE A 76 3.91 66.75 -12.62
CA ILE A 76 5.20 66.06 -12.82
C ILE A 76 6.14 66.35 -11.64
N ASP A 77 6.21 67.60 -11.18
CA ASP A 77 7.00 67.96 -10.01
C ASP A 77 6.44 67.37 -8.72
N THR A 78 5.11 67.15 -8.65
CA THR A 78 4.47 66.38 -7.58
C THR A 78 4.96 64.92 -7.57
N ILE A 79 5.06 64.26 -8.73
CA ILE A 79 5.62 62.91 -8.86
C ILE A 79 7.08 62.86 -8.42
N LYS A 80 7.91 63.82 -8.86
CA LYS A 80 9.32 63.91 -8.43
C LYS A 80 9.43 64.10 -6.91
N THR A 81 8.56 64.94 -6.33
CA THR A 81 8.50 65.16 -4.88
C THR A 81 8.09 63.88 -4.14
N LEU A 82 7.10 63.14 -4.64
CA LEU A 82 6.65 61.86 -4.08
C LEU A 82 7.77 60.80 -4.10
N ILE A 83 8.50 60.69 -5.23
CA ILE A 83 9.67 59.81 -5.36
C ILE A 83 10.80 60.23 -4.39
N THR A 84 11.01 61.54 -4.22
CA THR A 84 12.01 62.08 -3.30
C THR A 84 11.66 61.73 -1.84
N VAL A 85 10.39 61.85 -1.46
CA VAL A 85 9.87 61.41 -0.15
C VAL A 85 10.10 59.91 0.03
N ALA A 86 9.77 59.08 -0.97
CA ALA A 86 10.00 57.64 -0.92
C ALA A 86 11.47 57.29 -0.67
N HIS A 87 12.39 58.05 -1.27
CA HIS A 87 13.84 57.84 -1.12
C HIS A 87 14.39 58.29 0.24
N LEU A 88 13.98 59.46 0.74
CA LEU A 88 14.54 60.07 1.95
C LEU A 88 13.88 59.56 3.25
N ASP A 89 12.59 59.23 3.19
CA ASP A 89 11.76 58.91 4.34
C ASP A 89 11.31 57.46 4.39
N GLY A 90 11.85 56.60 3.51
CA GLY A 90 11.40 55.21 3.31
C GLY A 90 11.19 54.36 4.57
N ASN A 91 12.06 54.53 5.58
CA ASN A 91 11.96 53.79 6.86
C ASN A 91 10.74 54.18 7.72
N TYR A 92 10.16 55.35 7.47
CA TYR A 92 9.12 55.93 8.32
C TYR A 92 7.76 56.02 7.64
N LEU A 93 7.64 55.56 6.38
CA LEU A 93 6.40 55.66 5.59
C LEU A 93 5.31 54.67 6.01
N GLY A 94 5.66 53.50 6.52
CA GLY A 94 4.70 52.48 6.94
C GLY A 94 3.63 52.22 5.87
N LYS A 95 2.34 52.30 6.24
CA LYS A 95 1.20 52.10 5.31
C LYS A 95 1.15 53.08 4.14
N SER A 96 1.79 54.25 4.24
CA SER A 96 1.84 55.24 3.16
C SER A 96 2.61 54.76 1.93
N TRP A 97 3.38 53.67 2.04
CA TRP A 97 4.00 52.99 0.90
C TRP A 97 2.97 52.55 -0.15
N LEU A 98 1.74 52.22 0.25
CA LEU A 98 0.69 51.79 -0.66
C LEU A 98 0.32 52.90 -1.65
N ASP A 99 0.10 54.12 -1.18
CA ASP A 99 -0.28 55.25 -2.04
C ASP A 99 0.87 55.61 -3.01
N ILE A 100 2.10 55.55 -2.52
CA ILE A 100 3.31 55.81 -3.33
C ILE A 100 3.48 54.75 -4.43
N LEU A 101 3.38 53.46 -4.08
CA LEU A 101 3.56 52.37 -5.03
C LEU A 101 2.41 52.31 -6.04
N ARG A 102 1.17 52.68 -5.65
CA ARG A 102 0.07 52.88 -6.60
C ARG A 102 0.38 53.98 -7.60
N CYS A 103 0.89 55.13 -7.14
CA CYS A 103 1.31 56.20 -8.05
C CYS A 103 2.42 55.74 -9.02
N ILE A 104 3.43 55.02 -8.53
CA ILE A 104 4.51 54.48 -9.38
C ILE A 104 3.97 53.48 -10.40
N SER A 105 3.06 52.62 -9.96
CA SER A 105 2.39 51.64 -10.79
C SER A 105 1.55 52.33 -11.89
N GLN A 106 0.75 53.35 -11.55
CA GLN A 106 -0.03 54.10 -12.54
C GLN A 106 0.86 54.96 -13.46
N LEU A 107 1.99 55.45 -12.96
CA LEU A 107 3.00 56.15 -13.76
C LEU A 107 3.56 55.25 -14.87
N GLU A 108 3.89 54.01 -14.56
CA GLU A 108 4.38 53.05 -15.56
C GLU A 108 3.31 52.72 -16.61
N LEU A 109 2.05 52.56 -16.19
CA LEU A 109 0.93 52.36 -17.10
C LEU A 109 0.75 53.57 -18.03
N ALA A 110 0.83 54.78 -17.49
CA ALA A 110 0.78 56.00 -18.26
C ALA A 110 1.91 56.00 -19.31
N GLN A 111 3.17 55.78 -18.90
CA GLN A 111 4.36 55.69 -19.77
C GLN A 111 4.22 54.69 -20.94
N LEU A 112 3.63 53.52 -20.70
CA LEU A 112 3.34 52.52 -21.74
C LEU A 112 2.36 53.05 -22.80
N ILE A 113 1.30 53.75 -22.38
CA ILE A 113 0.25 54.22 -23.30
C ILE A 113 0.81 55.25 -24.30
N GLY A 114 1.59 56.22 -23.84
CA GLY A 114 2.16 57.27 -24.72
C GLY A 114 3.39 56.85 -25.53
N THR A 115 3.96 55.67 -25.28
CA THR A 115 4.94 55.05 -26.20
C THR A 115 4.26 54.21 -27.30
N GLY A 116 2.94 54.05 -27.25
CA GLY A 116 2.15 53.30 -28.24
C GLY A 116 2.37 51.78 -28.21
N VAL A 117 3.09 51.27 -27.20
CA VAL A 117 3.40 49.84 -27.05
C VAL A 117 2.22 49.15 -26.37
N LYS A 118 1.55 48.23 -27.07
CA LYS A 118 0.53 47.37 -26.43
C LYS A 118 1.19 46.52 -25.35
N PRO A 119 0.55 46.33 -24.17
CA PRO A 119 1.04 45.40 -23.16
C PRO A 119 0.90 43.96 -23.66
N ARG A 120 1.87 43.50 -24.45
CA ARG A 120 2.11 42.10 -24.78
C ARG A 120 3.60 41.85 -24.65
N TYR A 121 3.94 41.05 -23.63
CA TYR A 121 5.19 40.31 -23.48
C TYR A 121 6.45 41.01 -24.00
N LEU A 122 6.93 42.01 -23.27
CA LEU A 122 8.35 42.34 -23.31
C LEU A 122 9.09 41.31 -22.46
N GLY A 123 9.33 40.14 -23.06
CA GLY A 123 10.36 39.23 -22.60
C GLY A 123 11.72 39.91 -22.79
N SER A 124 12.45 40.14 -21.71
CA SER A 124 13.86 40.47 -21.79
C SER A 124 14.62 39.27 -22.37
N GLY A 125 15.29 39.49 -23.50
CA GLY A 125 15.96 38.48 -24.28
C GLY A 125 17.18 37.87 -23.57
N GLY A 126 17.19 36.54 -23.53
CA GLY A 126 18.38 35.70 -23.47
C GLY A 126 18.25 34.62 -24.54
N ALA A 127 19.16 34.62 -25.52
CA ALA A 127 19.12 33.78 -26.71
C ALA A 127 19.19 32.27 -26.39
N GLY A 128 18.37 31.49 -27.11
CA GLY A 128 18.42 30.03 -27.18
C GLY A 128 17.33 29.50 -28.10
N GLN A 129 17.69 29.18 -29.34
CA GLN A 129 16.83 28.65 -30.41
C GLN A 129 16.08 27.37 -30.03
N GLY A 130 14.85 27.22 -30.55
CA GLY A 130 14.12 25.96 -30.60
C GLY A 130 12.71 26.11 -31.18
N SER A 131 12.58 25.93 -32.50
CA SER A 131 11.33 25.99 -33.27
C SER A 131 10.37 24.82 -33.01
N SER A 132 9.05 25.07 -33.05
CA SER A 132 8.01 24.31 -33.81
C SER A 132 6.62 24.88 -33.49
N VAL A 133 5.96 25.63 -34.40
CA VAL A 133 4.93 25.16 -35.35
C VAL A 133 3.71 24.51 -34.68
N PHE A 134 2.56 25.18 -34.70
CA PHE A 134 1.30 24.68 -35.29
C PHE A 134 0.31 25.85 -35.42
N GLY A 135 -0.28 25.99 -36.62
CA GLY A 135 -1.26 27.02 -36.95
C GLY A 135 -2.61 26.43 -37.33
N GLY A 136 -3.59 27.33 -37.43
CA GLY A 136 -4.74 27.23 -38.34
C GLY A 136 -6.12 27.11 -37.71
N GLY A 137 -7.02 28.07 -38.03
CA GLY A 137 -8.46 27.81 -38.07
C GLY A 137 -9.38 28.93 -37.58
N SER A 138 -9.99 29.65 -38.52
CA SER A 138 -10.87 30.83 -38.35
C SER A 138 -12.36 30.52 -38.11
N GLY A 139 -13.09 31.47 -37.50
CA GLY A 139 -14.39 31.95 -38.01
C GLY A 139 -15.64 31.83 -37.10
N GLY A 140 -16.33 32.98 -36.87
CA GLY A 140 -17.82 33.03 -36.96
C GLY A 140 -18.66 33.49 -35.74
N HIS A 141 -18.91 34.81 -35.64
CA HIS A 141 -20.19 35.55 -35.41
C HIS A 141 -21.27 35.17 -34.35
N GLY A 142 -21.76 36.22 -33.67
CA GLY A 142 -23.10 36.39 -33.05
C GLY A 142 -23.05 36.44 -31.51
N GLY A 143 -23.50 37.44 -30.74
CA GLY A 143 -24.48 38.52 -30.92
C GLY A 143 -25.57 38.37 -29.85
N GLY A 144 -25.60 39.23 -28.81
CA GLY A 144 -26.72 39.29 -27.84
C GLY A 144 -26.38 39.78 -26.43
N ALA A 145 -27.02 40.88 -26.02
CA ALA A 145 -26.91 41.64 -24.76
C ALA A 145 -27.35 40.84 -23.49
N SER A 146 -27.05 41.20 -22.24
CA SER A 146 -27.33 42.48 -21.57
C SER A 146 -26.76 42.53 -20.13
N GLN A 147 -26.47 43.76 -19.70
CA GLN A 147 -26.64 44.36 -18.35
C GLN A 147 -25.59 44.23 -17.22
N ASP A 148 -25.24 45.45 -16.76
CA ASP A 148 -24.81 45.91 -15.44
C ASP A 148 -23.40 45.63 -14.93
N SER A 149 -22.47 46.54 -15.24
CA SER A 149 -21.49 47.01 -14.25
C SER A 149 -20.83 48.36 -14.62
N VAL A 150 -20.69 49.18 -13.58
CA VAL A 150 -19.89 50.38 -13.34
C VAL A 150 -18.88 50.78 -14.43
N LEU A 151 -19.01 52.01 -14.93
CA LEU A 151 -18.13 52.64 -15.92
C LEU A 151 -16.70 52.85 -15.37
N ASP A 152 -15.73 52.27 -16.07
CA ASP A 152 -14.29 52.24 -15.81
C ASP A 152 -13.56 53.38 -16.58
N PRO A 153 -12.53 54.07 -16.05
CA PRO A 153 -11.87 55.22 -16.71
C PRO A 153 -11.02 54.91 -17.97
N MET A 154 -11.31 53.86 -18.74
CA MET A 154 -10.50 53.43 -19.88
C MET A 154 -11.35 53.18 -21.14
N GLU A 155 -12.03 54.21 -21.63
CA GLU A 155 -12.65 54.23 -22.99
C GLU A 155 -11.61 54.38 -24.15
N LEU A 156 -10.32 54.14 -23.90
CA LEU A 156 -9.24 54.36 -24.89
C LEU A 156 -8.82 53.13 -25.71
N THR A 157 -9.46 51.97 -25.52
CA THR A 157 -9.05 50.71 -26.19
C THR A 157 -10.17 49.94 -26.92
N ARG A 158 -11.30 50.58 -27.25
CA ARG A 158 -12.28 49.98 -28.18
C ARG A 158 -11.69 49.93 -29.62
N PRO A 159 -11.68 48.76 -30.30
CA PRO A 159 -11.34 48.70 -31.71
C PRO A 159 -12.55 49.19 -32.53
N GLY A 160 -12.44 50.36 -33.17
CA GLY A 160 -13.42 50.77 -34.19
C GLY A 160 -13.80 52.26 -34.30
N LEU A 161 -13.23 53.17 -33.51
CA LEU A 161 -13.43 54.62 -33.71
C LEU A 161 -12.10 55.31 -34.06
N PRO A 162 -12.09 56.30 -34.97
CA PRO A 162 -10.87 57.05 -35.27
C PRO A 162 -10.44 57.81 -34.01
N MET A 163 -9.31 57.44 -33.44
CA MET A 163 -8.66 58.19 -32.38
C MET A 163 -8.12 59.49 -32.95
N ASP A 164 -8.49 60.64 -32.35
CA ASP A 164 -7.99 61.96 -32.74
C ASP A 164 -6.47 62.02 -32.57
N GLN A 165 -5.77 62.12 -33.70
CA GLN A 165 -4.30 62.21 -33.79
C GLN A 165 -3.72 63.36 -32.93
N LYS A 166 -4.53 64.38 -32.66
CA LYS A 166 -4.21 65.55 -31.82
C LYS A 166 -4.21 65.25 -30.32
N ARG A 167 -5.10 64.37 -29.84
CA ARG A 167 -5.12 63.90 -28.44
C ARG A 167 -3.94 62.98 -28.13
N MET A 168 -3.59 62.11 -29.08
CA MET A 168 -2.38 61.28 -28.95
C MET A 168 -1.10 62.12 -28.92
N ALA A 169 -1.00 63.18 -29.72
CA ALA A 169 0.16 64.08 -29.71
C ALA A 169 0.30 64.82 -28.37
N LEU A 170 -0.79 65.34 -27.81
CA LEU A 170 -0.80 66.01 -26.48
C LEU A 170 -0.48 65.05 -25.32
N LEU A 171 -0.97 63.80 -25.40
CA LEU A 171 -0.58 62.74 -24.48
C LEU A 171 0.92 62.43 -24.60
N GLN A 172 1.46 62.36 -25.82
CA GLN A 172 2.87 62.06 -26.04
C GLN A 172 3.80 63.20 -25.61
N GLU A 173 3.37 64.46 -25.74
CA GLU A 173 4.10 65.66 -25.29
C GLU A 173 4.14 65.77 -23.77
N SER A 174 2.99 65.68 -23.09
CA SER A 174 2.91 65.67 -21.61
C SER A 174 3.61 64.46 -20.98
N MET A 175 3.68 63.34 -21.70
CA MET A 175 4.39 62.16 -21.25
C MET A 175 5.89 62.13 -21.54
N GLY A 176 6.39 62.95 -22.47
CA GLY A 176 7.82 63.06 -22.78
C GLY A 176 8.66 63.48 -21.57
N GLU A 177 8.12 64.36 -20.73
CA GLU A 177 8.78 64.80 -19.49
C GLU A 177 8.71 63.75 -18.37
N THR A 178 7.62 63.00 -18.27
CA THR A 178 7.44 61.97 -17.22
C THR A 178 8.13 60.65 -17.59
N SER A 179 8.40 60.41 -18.88
CA SER A 179 9.25 59.33 -19.40
C SER A 179 10.74 59.70 -19.43
N SER A 180 11.11 60.86 -18.88
CA SER A 180 12.50 61.28 -18.79
C SER A 180 13.34 60.24 -18.03
N GLN A 181 14.55 60.02 -18.54
CA GLN A 181 15.49 59.03 -17.99
C GLN A 181 15.77 59.27 -16.50
N SER A 182 15.70 60.52 -16.03
CA SER A 182 15.88 60.88 -14.62
C SER A 182 14.76 60.33 -13.72
N VAL A 183 13.49 60.40 -14.15
CA VAL A 183 12.35 59.87 -13.40
C VAL A 183 12.35 58.35 -13.39
N VAL A 184 12.62 57.72 -14.54
CA VAL A 184 12.72 56.24 -14.65
C VAL A 184 13.82 55.70 -13.73
N VAL A 185 15.00 56.33 -13.74
CA VAL A 185 16.12 55.95 -12.84
C VAL A 185 15.75 56.20 -11.37
N ALA A 186 15.01 57.26 -11.06
CA ALA A 186 14.60 57.55 -9.69
C ALA A 186 13.58 56.53 -9.16
N VAL A 187 12.66 56.07 -9.99
CA VAL A 187 11.73 54.96 -9.66
C VAL A 187 12.51 53.66 -9.44
N ASP A 188 13.44 53.30 -10.33
CA ASP A 188 14.25 52.09 -10.18
C ASP A 188 15.11 52.11 -8.89
N ARG A 189 15.61 53.29 -8.51
CA ARG A 189 16.31 53.53 -7.24
C ARG A 189 15.45 53.26 -6.00
N ILE A 190 14.12 53.31 -6.08
CA ILE A 190 13.24 52.93 -4.98
C ILE A 190 13.30 51.41 -4.78
N PHE A 191 13.15 50.63 -5.86
CA PHE A 191 13.15 49.17 -5.79
C PHE A 191 14.53 48.61 -5.45
N THR A 192 15.60 49.09 -6.09
CA THR A 192 16.99 48.70 -5.74
C THR A 192 17.38 49.20 -4.34
N GLY A 193 16.86 50.36 -3.94
CA GLY A 193 17.01 50.94 -2.61
C GLY A 193 16.28 50.21 -1.49
N SER A 194 15.41 49.24 -1.81
CA SER A 194 14.71 48.42 -0.81
C SER A 194 15.66 47.70 0.15
N THR A 195 16.89 47.41 -0.28
CA THR A 195 17.96 46.83 0.54
C THR A 195 18.41 47.71 1.71
N ARG A 196 18.21 49.04 1.59
CA ARG A 196 18.56 50.02 2.64
C ARG A 196 17.44 50.22 3.67
N LEU A 197 16.25 49.69 3.42
CA LEU A 197 15.14 49.77 4.37
C LEU A 197 15.45 48.93 5.62
N ASP A 198 15.00 49.38 6.78
CA ASP A 198 15.10 48.59 8.01
C ASP A 198 14.14 47.37 7.98
N GLY A 199 14.25 46.50 8.98
CA GLY A 199 13.50 45.25 9.05
C GLY A 199 11.98 45.39 9.16
N ASN A 200 11.46 46.52 9.63
CA ASN A 200 10.02 46.77 9.70
C ASN A 200 9.53 47.46 8.42
N ALA A 201 10.26 48.47 7.97
CA ALA A 201 9.92 49.25 6.79
C ALA A 201 9.88 48.39 5.51
N ILE A 202 10.80 47.43 5.35
CA ILE A 202 10.80 46.52 4.20
C ILE A 202 9.54 45.64 4.17
N VAL A 203 9.02 45.21 5.32
CA VAL A 203 7.81 44.39 5.39
C VAL A 203 6.59 45.21 4.98
N ASP A 204 6.51 46.47 5.41
CA ASP A 204 5.44 47.38 4.98
C ASP A 204 5.52 47.70 3.49
N PHE A 205 6.74 47.91 2.96
CA PHE A 205 7.00 48.09 1.54
C PHE A 205 6.53 46.88 0.72
N VAL A 206 6.94 45.67 1.11
CA VAL A 206 6.57 44.41 0.43
C VAL A 206 5.06 44.19 0.48
N ARG A 207 4.41 44.43 1.63
CA ARG A 207 2.96 44.29 1.77
C ARG A 207 2.20 45.25 0.86
N ALA A 208 2.64 46.51 0.80
CA ALA A 208 2.08 47.49 -0.10
C ALA A 208 2.26 47.07 -1.57
N LEU A 209 3.45 46.61 -1.96
CA LEU A 209 3.73 46.16 -3.33
C LEU A 209 2.89 44.94 -3.74
N CYS A 210 2.76 43.94 -2.85
CA CYS A 210 1.90 42.78 -3.07
C CYS A 210 0.43 43.18 -3.25
N GLN A 211 -0.04 44.19 -2.50
CA GLN A 211 -1.39 44.69 -2.66
C GLN A 211 -1.58 45.37 -4.02
N VAL A 212 -0.65 46.25 -4.43
CA VAL A 212 -0.68 46.89 -5.76
C VAL A 212 -0.65 45.85 -6.87
N SER A 213 0.17 44.81 -6.74
CA SER A 213 0.19 43.71 -7.71
C SER A 213 -1.14 42.98 -7.79
N LEU A 214 -1.85 42.76 -6.68
CA LEU A 214 -3.18 42.14 -6.74
C LEU A 214 -4.21 43.06 -7.41
N GLU A 215 -4.12 44.37 -7.19
CA GLU A 215 -4.96 45.36 -7.87
C GLU A 215 -4.71 45.37 -9.39
N GLU A 216 -3.45 45.27 -9.82
CA GLU A 216 -3.07 45.16 -11.24
C GLU A 216 -3.57 43.88 -11.92
N LEU A 217 -3.55 42.76 -11.18
CA LEU A 217 -3.95 41.45 -11.69
C LEU A 217 -5.46 41.20 -11.62
N ALA A 218 -6.20 42.03 -10.88
CA ALA A 218 -7.66 41.89 -10.75
C ALA A 218 -8.42 42.21 -12.04
N ASN A 219 -7.79 42.92 -13.00
CA ASN A 219 -8.41 43.24 -14.28
C ASN A 219 -8.49 41.99 -15.19
N PRO A 220 -9.69 41.45 -15.49
CA PRO A 220 -9.83 40.20 -16.24
C PRO A 220 -9.44 40.33 -17.72
N SER A 221 -9.53 41.54 -18.28
CA SER A 221 -9.35 41.79 -19.71
C SER A 221 -7.88 41.93 -20.09
N HIS A 222 -7.10 42.58 -19.22
CA HIS A 222 -5.68 42.84 -19.41
C HIS A 222 -4.93 42.86 -18.07
N PRO A 223 -4.55 41.69 -17.51
CA PRO A 223 -3.80 41.64 -16.26
C PRO A 223 -2.41 42.24 -16.48
N ARG A 224 -2.03 43.22 -15.64
CA ARG A 224 -0.70 43.82 -15.70
C ARG A 224 0.21 43.17 -14.67
N MET A 225 1.43 42.83 -15.09
CA MET A 225 2.40 42.10 -14.26
C MET A 225 3.55 42.97 -13.75
N PHE A 226 3.47 44.30 -13.87
CA PHE A 226 4.56 45.21 -13.52
C PHE A 226 4.98 45.05 -12.06
N SER A 227 4.03 45.16 -11.13
CA SER A 227 4.34 45.01 -9.70
C SER A 227 4.74 43.57 -9.36
N LEU A 228 4.21 42.57 -10.07
CA LEU A 228 4.63 41.18 -9.90
C LEU A 228 6.10 40.98 -10.30
N GLN A 229 6.54 41.56 -11.42
CA GLN A 229 7.97 41.56 -11.82
C GLN A 229 8.84 42.24 -10.76
N LYS A 230 8.40 43.41 -10.26
CA LYS A 230 9.12 44.11 -9.19
C LYS A 230 9.16 43.32 -7.89
N ILE A 231 8.13 42.54 -7.56
CA ILE A 231 8.14 41.61 -6.43
C ILE A 231 9.29 40.60 -6.56
N VAL A 232 9.51 40.05 -7.76
CA VAL A 232 10.61 39.09 -8.02
C VAL A 232 11.97 39.76 -7.83
N GLU A 233 12.17 40.95 -8.41
CA GLU A 233 13.41 41.72 -8.27
C GLU A 233 13.72 42.03 -6.79
N ILE A 234 12.74 42.56 -6.03
CA ILE A 234 12.98 42.90 -4.63
C ILE A 234 13.21 41.66 -3.77
N SER A 235 12.60 40.51 -4.12
CA SER A 235 12.85 39.24 -3.45
C SER A 235 14.31 38.85 -3.61
N TYR A 236 14.84 38.99 -4.83
CA TYR A 236 16.24 38.74 -5.13
C TYR A 236 17.20 39.74 -4.47
N TYR A 237 16.85 41.04 -4.38
CA TYR A 237 17.72 42.01 -3.71
C TYR A 237 17.79 41.81 -2.19
N ASN A 238 16.69 41.37 -1.57
CA ASN A 238 16.55 41.31 -0.12
C ASN A 238 16.82 39.91 0.48
N MET A 239 17.05 38.87 -0.33
CA MET A 239 17.36 37.51 0.15
C MET A 239 18.67 37.40 0.94
N GLY A 240 19.49 38.46 1.00
CA GLY A 240 20.73 38.52 1.79
C GLY A 240 20.53 39.06 3.21
N ARG A 241 19.31 39.47 3.58
CA ARG A 241 19.00 40.01 4.91
C ARG A 241 19.13 38.97 6.02
N ILE A 242 19.18 39.45 7.26
CA ILE A 242 19.13 38.58 8.43
C ILE A 242 17.86 37.72 8.40
N ARG A 243 17.98 36.46 8.84
CA ARG A 243 16.92 35.45 8.68
C ARG A 243 15.58 35.88 9.23
N LEU A 244 15.55 36.48 10.43
CA LEU A 244 14.30 36.91 11.07
C LEU A 244 13.55 37.97 10.23
N GLN A 245 14.28 38.88 9.58
CA GLN A 245 13.68 39.87 8.67
C GLN A 245 13.19 39.20 7.40
N TRP A 246 14.00 38.30 6.82
CA TRP A 246 13.62 37.57 5.62
C TRP A 246 12.38 36.70 5.84
N SER A 247 12.26 35.98 6.96
CA SER A 247 11.08 35.18 7.28
C SER A 247 9.80 36.02 7.29
N ARG A 248 9.83 37.24 7.86
CA ARG A 248 8.68 38.16 7.85
C ARG A 248 8.36 38.70 6.45
N ILE A 249 9.38 38.94 5.63
CA ILE A 249 9.21 39.31 4.23
C ILE A 249 8.56 38.15 3.46
N TRP A 250 9.08 36.94 3.64
CA TRP A 250 8.62 35.73 2.96
C TRP A 250 7.21 35.32 3.38
N GLU A 251 6.79 35.58 4.62
CA GLU A 251 5.41 35.37 5.04
C GLU A 251 4.41 36.13 4.15
N VAL A 252 4.75 37.37 3.78
CA VAL A 252 3.94 38.20 2.87
C VAL A 252 4.09 37.73 1.42
N LEU A 253 5.32 37.50 0.96
CA LEU A 253 5.61 37.10 -0.42
C LEU A 253 5.05 35.72 -0.75
N GLY A 254 5.24 34.75 0.12
CA GLY A 254 4.77 33.37 -0.04
C GLY A 254 3.26 33.31 -0.16
N GLU A 255 2.52 34.07 0.68
CA GLU A 255 1.07 34.17 0.55
C GLU A 255 0.64 34.84 -0.75
N HIS A 256 1.38 35.84 -1.20
CA HIS A 256 1.14 36.46 -2.51
C HIS A 256 1.37 35.47 -3.66
N PHE A 257 2.48 34.73 -3.68
CA PHE A 257 2.76 33.71 -4.68
C PHE A 257 1.74 32.57 -4.67
N ASN A 258 1.25 32.14 -3.50
CA ASN A 258 0.16 31.17 -3.39
C ASN A 258 -1.09 31.64 -4.15
N ARG A 259 -1.48 32.92 -3.94
CA ARG A 259 -2.65 33.51 -4.56
C ARG A 259 -2.49 33.69 -6.06
N VAL A 260 -1.36 34.25 -6.51
CA VAL A 260 -1.09 34.53 -7.92
C VAL A 260 -0.84 33.25 -8.72
N GLY A 261 -0.16 32.25 -8.15
CA GLY A 261 0.03 30.94 -8.78
C GLY A 261 -1.27 30.13 -8.95
N CYS A 262 -2.34 30.51 -8.25
CA CYS A 262 -3.68 29.95 -8.43
C CYS A 262 -4.60 30.87 -9.25
N SER A 263 -4.04 31.85 -9.97
CA SER A 263 -4.81 32.75 -10.83
C SER A 263 -5.55 31.97 -11.93
N PRO A 264 -6.77 32.40 -12.34
CA PRO A 264 -7.45 31.83 -13.49
C PRO A 264 -6.72 32.11 -14.83
N SER A 265 -5.85 33.12 -14.88
CA SER A 265 -4.98 33.38 -16.03
C SER A 265 -3.76 32.47 -15.96
N GLU A 266 -3.64 31.53 -16.91
CA GLU A 266 -2.51 30.62 -17.00
C GLU A 266 -1.19 31.38 -17.16
N ASP A 267 -1.17 32.45 -17.95
CA ASP A 267 0.00 33.31 -18.16
C ASP A 267 0.55 33.90 -16.85
N VAL A 268 -0.34 34.43 -16.01
CA VAL A 268 0.01 35.01 -14.71
C VAL A 268 0.51 33.92 -13.76
N ALA A 269 -0.19 32.79 -13.70
CA ALA A 269 0.20 31.65 -12.88
C ALA A 269 1.56 31.07 -13.32
N PHE A 270 1.80 30.97 -14.63
CA PHE A 270 3.05 30.50 -15.22
C PHE A 270 4.21 31.44 -14.86
N PHE A 271 4.04 32.75 -15.03
CA PHE A 271 5.06 33.73 -14.65
C PHE A 271 5.39 33.66 -13.15
N ALA A 272 4.38 33.57 -12.29
CA ALA A 272 4.56 33.47 -10.85
C ALA A 272 5.30 32.18 -10.45
N LEU A 273 4.96 31.05 -11.07
CA LEU A 273 5.62 29.77 -10.82
C LEU A 273 7.06 29.75 -11.30
N ASP A 274 7.34 30.25 -12.49
CA ASP A 274 8.71 30.31 -12.99
C ASP A 274 9.57 31.25 -12.13
N SER A 275 9.00 32.40 -11.72
CA SER A 275 9.66 33.32 -10.79
C SER A 275 9.96 32.66 -9.45
N LEU A 276 9.00 31.92 -8.90
CA LEU A 276 9.19 31.16 -7.67
C LEU A 276 10.29 30.09 -7.83
N ARG A 277 10.36 29.40 -8.97
CA ARG A 277 11.43 28.43 -9.30
C ARG A 277 12.79 29.10 -9.32
N GLN A 278 12.93 30.22 -10.03
CA GLN A 278 14.21 30.95 -10.12
C GLN A 278 14.70 31.40 -8.74
N LEU A 279 13.81 32.00 -7.94
CA LEU A 279 14.12 32.40 -6.57
C LEU A 279 14.48 31.19 -5.69
N SER A 280 13.77 30.07 -5.85
CA SER A 280 14.03 28.83 -5.10
C SER A 280 15.41 28.26 -5.41
N MET A 281 15.80 28.21 -6.69
CA MET A 281 17.14 27.76 -7.08
C MET A 281 18.23 28.61 -6.43
N LYS A 282 18.11 29.94 -6.51
CA LYS A 282 19.06 30.86 -5.88
C LYS A 282 19.07 30.78 -4.36
N PHE A 283 17.92 30.51 -3.74
CA PHE A 283 17.85 30.37 -2.29
C PHE A 283 18.47 29.05 -1.82
N ILE A 284 18.26 27.95 -2.55
CA ILE A 284 18.86 26.65 -2.25
C ILE A 284 20.39 26.69 -2.43
N GLU A 285 20.91 27.39 -3.45
CA GLU A 285 22.35 27.60 -3.67
C GLU A 285 23.08 28.20 -2.45
N LYS A 286 22.39 28.98 -1.61
CA LYS A 286 22.97 29.56 -0.39
C LYS A 286 23.18 28.55 0.75
N GLY A 287 22.56 27.37 0.65
CA GLY A 287 22.63 26.31 1.64
C GLY A 287 21.80 26.57 2.91
N GLU A 288 21.55 25.49 3.64
CA GLU A 288 20.79 25.50 4.89
C GLU A 288 21.64 25.16 6.12
N PHE A 289 21.48 25.93 7.20
CA PHE A 289 22.18 25.72 8.47
C PHE A 289 21.52 24.59 9.25
N ALA A 290 22.30 23.84 10.03
CA ALA A 290 21.75 22.80 10.91
C ALA A 290 20.68 23.40 11.85
N ASN A 291 19.55 22.70 12.00
CA ASN A 291 18.39 23.05 12.85
C ASN A 291 17.52 24.23 12.37
N PHE A 292 17.81 24.82 11.21
CA PHE A 292 16.90 25.77 10.56
C PHE A 292 16.26 25.11 9.35
N ARG A 293 14.93 25.16 9.24
CA ARG A 293 14.15 24.46 8.19
C ARG A 293 13.48 25.43 7.22
N PHE A 294 14.25 26.38 6.69
CA PHE A 294 13.72 27.44 5.83
C PHE A 294 13.45 27.00 4.40
N GLN A 295 14.16 25.99 3.88
CA GLN A 295 13.85 25.45 2.56
C GLN A 295 12.44 24.86 2.52
N LYS A 296 12.00 24.26 3.63
CA LYS A 296 10.63 23.74 3.80
C LYS A 296 9.57 24.83 3.58
N ASP A 297 9.69 25.96 4.28
CA ASP A 297 8.73 27.06 4.16
C ASP A 297 8.81 27.75 2.78
N PHE A 298 9.99 27.78 2.18
CA PHE A 298 10.21 28.37 0.85
C PHE A 298 9.58 27.54 -0.28
N LEU A 299 9.63 26.20 -0.19
CA LEU A 299 9.10 25.31 -1.20
C LEU A 299 7.61 24.96 -1.01
N ARG A 300 7.04 25.28 0.16
CA ARG A 300 5.61 25.08 0.46
C ARG A 300 4.64 25.66 -0.60
N PRO A 301 4.90 26.81 -1.25
CA PRO A 301 4.00 27.31 -2.29
C PRO A 301 3.83 26.38 -3.49
N PHE A 302 4.84 25.59 -3.89
CA PHE A 302 4.68 24.62 -4.98
C PHE A 302 3.63 23.55 -4.64
N GLU A 303 3.65 23.06 -3.40
CA GLU A 303 2.65 22.12 -2.87
C GLU A 303 1.24 22.75 -2.85
N HIS A 304 1.15 24.02 -2.45
CA HIS A 304 -0.13 24.74 -2.43
C HIS A 304 -0.71 24.90 -3.84
N ILE A 305 0.11 25.32 -4.80
CA ILE A 305 -0.32 25.62 -6.17
C ILE A 305 -0.74 24.34 -6.89
N VAL A 306 0.04 23.25 -6.85
CA VAL A 306 -0.34 21.99 -7.51
C VAL A 306 -1.64 21.41 -6.94
N LYS A 307 -1.88 21.55 -5.63
CA LYS A 307 -3.08 21.05 -4.96
C LYS A 307 -4.35 21.82 -5.34
N ARG A 308 -4.24 23.14 -5.57
CA ARG A 308 -5.40 24.02 -5.81
C ARG A 308 -5.66 24.33 -7.27
N ASN A 309 -4.69 24.12 -8.15
CA ASN A 309 -4.81 24.47 -9.56
C ASN A 309 -5.39 23.31 -10.39
N ARG A 310 -6.44 23.59 -11.17
CA ARG A 310 -7.13 22.60 -12.01
C ARG A 310 -6.56 22.50 -13.43
N SER A 311 -5.75 23.46 -13.87
CA SER A 311 -5.11 23.42 -15.19
C SER A 311 -3.99 22.37 -15.20
N PRO A 312 -4.04 21.35 -16.09
CA PRO A 312 -2.96 20.39 -16.26
C PRO A 312 -1.65 21.07 -16.65
N THR A 313 -1.69 22.10 -17.49
CA THR A 313 -0.53 22.90 -17.91
C THR A 313 0.22 23.48 -16.72
N ILE A 314 -0.51 24.04 -15.76
CA ILE A 314 0.10 24.64 -14.56
C ILE A 314 0.64 23.57 -13.61
N ARG A 315 -0.07 22.44 -13.45
CA ARG A 315 0.43 21.32 -12.63
C ARG A 315 1.70 20.68 -13.23
N ASP A 316 1.74 20.49 -14.55
CA ASP A 316 2.93 20.05 -15.29
C ASP A 316 4.09 21.03 -15.07
N MET A 317 3.83 22.34 -15.17
CA MET A 317 4.84 23.37 -14.90
C MET A 317 5.39 23.27 -13.47
N VAL A 318 4.54 23.05 -12.44
CA VAL A 318 5.00 22.85 -11.06
C VAL A 318 5.93 21.64 -10.96
N VAL A 319 5.54 20.50 -11.54
CA VAL A 319 6.35 19.27 -11.51
C VAL A 319 7.68 19.47 -12.25
N ARG A 320 7.69 20.16 -13.40
CA ARG A 320 8.92 20.54 -14.12
C ARG A 320 9.82 21.42 -13.29
N CYS A 321 9.26 22.44 -12.62
CA CYS A 321 10.03 23.32 -11.73
C CYS A 321 10.73 22.52 -10.64
N VAL A 322 9.99 21.64 -9.96
CA VAL A 322 10.51 20.80 -8.88
C VAL A 322 11.53 19.79 -9.40
N ALA A 323 11.26 19.12 -10.52
CA ALA A 323 12.20 18.19 -11.13
C ALA A 323 13.51 18.86 -11.54
N GLN A 324 13.46 20.07 -12.09
CA GLN A 324 14.65 20.84 -12.43
C GLN A 324 15.46 21.25 -11.18
N MET A 325 14.78 21.63 -10.09
CA MET A 325 15.44 21.93 -8.82
C MET A 325 16.17 20.70 -8.26
N VAL A 326 15.54 19.53 -8.27
CA VAL A 326 16.18 18.26 -7.87
C VAL A 326 17.40 17.98 -8.73
N ASN A 327 17.28 18.06 -10.06
CA ASN A 327 18.37 17.73 -10.98
C ASN A 327 19.57 18.68 -10.86
N SER A 328 19.33 19.94 -10.50
CA SER A 328 20.39 20.97 -10.46
C SER A 328 20.99 21.15 -9.06
N GLN A 329 20.21 20.94 -8.00
CA GLN A 329 20.56 21.35 -6.65
C GLN A 329 20.44 20.24 -5.60
N ALA A 330 20.34 18.96 -6.00
CA ALA A 330 20.19 17.81 -5.07
C ALA A 330 21.12 17.84 -3.84
N ALA A 331 22.40 18.21 -4.01
CA ALA A 331 23.37 18.26 -2.92
C ALA A 331 23.11 19.36 -1.89
N ASN A 332 22.40 20.43 -2.27
CA ASN A 332 22.11 21.60 -1.44
C ASN A 332 20.72 21.53 -0.79
N ILE A 333 19.87 20.59 -1.21
CA ILE A 333 18.54 20.38 -0.64
C ILE A 333 18.68 19.61 0.68
N LYS A 334 18.08 20.16 1.74
CA LYS A 334 18.00 19.59 3.10
C LYS A 334 16.53 19.49 3.53
N SER A 335 16.02 20.43 4.33
CA SER A 335 14.62 20.37 4.82
C SER A 335 13.56 20.48 3.72
N GLY A 336 13.94 20.89 2.50
CA GLY A 336 13.07 21.00 1.34
C GLY A 336 12.61 19.67 0.73
N TRP A 337 13.29 18.54 1.01
CA TRP A 337 12.96 17.24 0.44
C TRP A 337 11.53 16.80 0.73
N LYS A 338 11.02 17.09 1.92
CA LYS A 338 9.64 16.79 2.30
C LYS A 338 8.60 17.43 1.37
N ASN A 339 8.79 18.71 1.02
CA ASN A 339 7.87 19.40 0.10
C ASN A 339 8.00 18.86 -1.33
N ILE A 340 9.22 18.49 -1.75
CA ILE A 340 9.45 17.88 -3.07
C ILE A 340 8.68 16.56 -3.20
N PHE A 341 8.82 15.66 -2.22
CA PHE A 341 8.05 14.41 -2.21
C PHE A 341 6.55 14.66 -2.05
N SER A 342 6.13 15.69 -1.32
CA SER A 342 4.71 16.06 -1.24
C SER A 342 4.15 16.51 -2.59
N VAL A 343 4.91 17.27 -3.39
CA VAL A 343 4.50 17.65 -4.75
C VAL A 343 4.42 16.42 -5.65
N PHE A 344 5.44 15.55 -5.64
CA PHE A 344 5.41 14.32 -6.43
C PHE A 344 4.33 13.34 -5.98
N HIS A 345 3.99 13.29 -4.69
CA HIS A 345 2.89 12.48 -4.17
C HIS A 345 1.54 12.97 -4.69
N LEU A 346 1.32 14.29 -4.77
CA LEU A 346 0.12 14.84 -5.39
C LEU A 346 0.09 14.54 -6.90
N ALA A 347 1.23 14.71 -7.58
CA ALA A 347 1.38 14.38 -9.00
C ALA A 347 1.18 12.88 -9.30
N ALA A 348 1.53 11.99 -8.36
CA ALA A 348 1.36 10.55 -8.50
C ALA A 348 -0.11 10.12 -8.67
N SER A 349 -1.04 10.92 -8.12
CA SER A 349 -2.49 10.71 -8.24
C SER A 349 -3.13 11.39 -9.47
N ASP A 350 -2.34 12.06 -10.31
CA ASP A 350 -2.83 12.74 -11.51
C ASP A 350 -3.22 11.71 -12.61
N ARG A 351 -4.03 12.18 -13.57
CA ARG A 351 -4.48 11.40 -14.72
C ARG A 351 -3.67 11.71 -15.98
N ASP A 352 -2.94 12.82 -15.98
CA ASP A 352 -2.06 13.19 -17.09
C ASP A 352 -0.77 12.36 -17.06
N GLU A 353 -0.51 11.64 -18.15
CA GLU A 353 0.65 10.74 -18.27
C GLU A 353 1.97 11.50 -18.17
N GLY A 354 2.08 12.68 -18.79
CA GLY A 354 3.33 13.45 -18.78
C GLY A 354 3.70 13.95 -17.38
N ILE A 355 2.70 14.36 -16.59
CA ILE A 355 2.88 14.77 -15.19
C ILE A 355 3.35 13.58 -14.34
N VAL A 356 2.64 12.45 -14.43
CA VAL A 356 2.95 11.25 -13.64
C VAL A 356 4.32 10.68 -14.03
N GLU A 357 4.62 10.59 -15.32
CA GLU A 357 5.88 10.06 -15.82
C GLU A 357 7.06 10.92 -15.35
N LEU A 358 7.01 12.24 -15.50
CA LEU A 358 8.09 13.13 -15.09
C LEU A 358 8.33 13.05 -13.57
N ALA A 359 7.26 13.05 -12.78
CA ALA A 359 7.34 12.93 -11.32
C ALA A 359 7.91 11.57 -10.91
N PHE A 360 7.49 10.49 -11.57
CA PHE A 360 7.96 9.12 -11.30
C PHE A 360 9.42 8.93 -11.69
N GLN A 361 9.83 9.35 -12.89
CA GLN A 361 11.22 9.27 -13.35
C GLN A 361 12.16 10.05 -12.42
N THR A 362 11.73 11.24 -11.97
CA THR A 362 12.51 12.04 -11.02
C THR A 362 12.60 11.36 -9.65
N THR A 363 11.49 10.82 -9.14
CA THR A 363 11.45 10.05 -7.87
C THR A 363 12.35 8.81 -7.96
N GLY A 364 12.29 8.07 -9.06
CA GLY A 364 13.15 6.91 -9.33
C GLY A 364 14.64 7.29 -9.37
N ARG A 365 14.99 8.43 -9.98
CA ARG A 365 16.37 8.95 -9.96
C ARG A 365 16.82 9.31 -8.55
N ILE A 366 15.96 9.94 -7.75
CA ILE A 366 16.26 10.26 -6.35
C ILE A 366 16.59 8.98 -5.58
N VAL A 367 15.71 7.97 -5.68
CA VAL A 367 15.83 6.70 -4.94
C VAL A 367 17.03 5.88 -5.41
N THR A 368 17.35 5.85 -6.70
CA THR A 368 18.43 5.00 -7.25
C THR A 368 19.80 5.66 -7.28
N GLN A 369 19.88 6.98 -7.44
CA GLN A 369 21.14 7.71 -7.61
C GLN A 369 21.42 8.64 -6.44
N THR A 370 20.46 9.49 -6.07
CA THR A 370 20.68 10.53 -5.05
C THR A 370 20.80 9.92 -3.66
N TYR A 371 20.02 8.90 -3.32
CA TYR A 371 20.15 8.16 -2.05
C TYR A 371 21.55 7.59 -1.89
N GLY A 372 22.12 7.00 -2.95
CA GLY A 372 23.48 6.47 -2.93
C GLY A 372 24.58 7.51 -2.67
N ARG A 373 24.35 8.79 -2.98
CA ARG A 373 25.35 9.87 -2.85
C ARG A 373 25.13 10.79 -1.64
N HIS A 374 23.88 11.03 -1.27
CA HIS A 374 23.48 12.08 -0.31
C HIS A 374 22.44 11.61 0.71
N PHE A 375 22.52 10.35 1.15
CA PHE A 375 21.51 9.76 2.05
C PHE A 375 21.27 10.54 3.34
N LEU A 376 22.34 11.07 3.96
CA LEU A 376 22.24 11.85 5.20
C LEU A 376 21.32 13.07 5.08
N ALA A 377 21.25 13.73 3.91
CA ALA A 377 20.36 14.88 3.73
C ALA A 377 18.90 14.48 3.50
N LEU A 378 18.65 13.20 3.18
CA LEU A 378 17.38 12.67 2.71
C LEU A 378 16.66 11.78 3.73
N VAL A 379 17.38 11.28 4.75
CA VAL A 379 16.85 10.33 5.75
C VAL A 379 15.59 10.87 6.45
N ASP A 380 15.53 12.17 6.75
CA ASP A 380 14.37 12.83 7.37
C ASP A 380 13.11 12.82 6.48
N SER A 381 13.29 12.66 5.16
CA SER A 381 12.21 12.59 4.17
C SER A 381 12.05 11.17 3.58
N PHE A 382 12.70 10.17 4.16
CA PHE A 382 12.63 8.78 3.69
C PHE A 382 11.19 8.25 3.70
N GLN A 383 10.45 8.52 4.77
CA GLN A 383 9.03 8.11 4.87
C GLN A 383 8.18 8.80 3.80
N ASP A 384 8.41 10.09 3.56
CA ASP A 384 7.70 10.86 2.53
C ASP A 384 7.97 10.28 1.13
N ALA A 385 9.20 9.79 0.87
CA ALA A 385 9.56 9.13 -0.38
C ALA A 385 8.86 7.77 -0.56
N VAL A 386 8.85 6.91 0.46
CA VAL A 386 8.17 5.61 0.41
C VAL A 386 6.67 5.80 0.22
N LYS A 387 6.07 6.76 0.91
CA LYS A 387 4.67 7.14 0.74
C LYS A 387 4.37 7.71 -0.64
N CYS A 388 5.29 8.48 -1.22
CA CYS A 388 5.17 8.96 -2.60
C CYS A 388 5.15 7.80 -3.59
N LEU A 389 6.06 6.82 -3.43
CA LEU A 389 6.08 5.60 -4.26
C LEU A 389 4.79 4.78 -4.08
N SER A 390 4.29 4.64 -2.86
CA SER A 390 3.02 3.96 -2.57
C SER A 390 1.85 4.54 -3.36
N GLU A 391 1.79 5.88 -3.46
CA GLU A 391 0.75 6.54 -4.23
C GLU A 391 0.89 6.31 -5.74
N PHE A 392 2.12 6.29 -6.29
CA PHE A 392 2.34 5.85 -7.68
C PHE A 392 1.87 4.40 -7.90
N ALA A 393 2.09 3.51 -6.93
CA ALA A 393 1.63 2.13 -6.98
C ALA A 393 0.11 1.96 -6.89
N CYS A 394 -0.58 2.96 -6.33
CA CYS A 394 -2.03 2.97 -6.22
C CYS A 394 -2.74 3.65 -7.39
N ASN A 395 -2.00 4.24 -8.34
CA ASN A 395 -2.61 4.88 -9.51
C ASN A 395 -3.02 3.84 -10.56
N ALA A 396 -4.31 3.51 -10.57
CA ALA A 396 -4.89 2.51 -11.46
C ALA A 396 -4.82 2.87 -12.97
N CYS A 397 -4.50 4.11 -13.33
CA CYS A 397 -4.32 4.53 -14.73
C CYS A 397 -3.00 4.04 -15.33
N PHE A 398 -1.97 3.79 -14.50
CA PHE A 398 -0.61 3.50 -14.95
C PHE A 398 -0.04 2.24 -14.26
N PRO A 399 -0.45 1.03 -14.68
CA PRO A 399 -0.05 -0.22 -14.03
C PRO A 399 1.46 -0.52 -14.13
N ASP A 400 2.12 -0.15 -15.23
CA ASP A 400 3.58 -0.34 -15.38
C ASP A 400 4.36 0.53 -14.37
N THR A 401 3.98 1.79 -14.25
CA THR A 401 4.48 2.70 -13.20
C THR A 401 4.22 2.13 -11.82
N SER A 402 3.06 1.49 -11.61
CA SER A 402 2.71 0.89 -10.33
C SER A 402 3.65 -0.26 -9.95
N MET A 403 3.94 -1.15 -10.91
CA MET A 403 4.87 -2.28 -10.71
C MET A 403 6.30 -1.80 -10.45
N GLU A 404 6.78 -0.83 -11.22
CA GLU A 404 8.11 -0.26 -11.02
C GLU A 404 8.21 0.51 -9.70
N SER A 405 7.13 1.14 -9.25
CA SER A 405 7.10 1.80 -7.94
C SER A 405 7.26 0.79 -6.80
N ILE A 406 6.57 -0.36 -6.86
CA ILE A 406 6.75 -1.45 -5.89
C ILE A 406 8.21 -1.96 -5.91
N ARG A 407 8.84 -2.05 -7.09
CA ARG A 407 10.26 -2.41 -7.22
C ARG A 407 11.17 -1.38 -6.55
N LEU A 408 10.87 -0.09 -6.66
CA LEU A 408 11.61 0.98 -5.99
C LEU A 408 11.40 0.96 -4.46
N ILE A 409 10.20 0.64 -3.97
CA ILE A 409 9.95 0.43 -2.52
C ILE A 409 10.82 -0.71 -1.99
N ARG A 410 10.94 -1.83 -2.74
CA ARG A 410 11.89 -2.90 -2.42
C ARG A 410 13.33 -2.42 -2.40
N HIS A 411 13.70 -1.50 -3.29
CA HIS A 411 15.04 -0.90 -3.30
C HIS A 411 15.28 -0.03 -2.06
N CYS A 412 14.26 0.69 -1.57
CA CYS A 412 14.34 1.44 -0.32
C CYS A 412 14.74 0.57 0.88
N ALA A 413 14.29 -0.70 0.93
CA ALA A 413 14.67 -1.66 1.97
C ALA A 413 16.18 -1.92 2.04
N LYS A 414 16.87 -1.89 0.88
CA LYS A 414 18.32 -2.04 0.80
C LYS A 414 19.05 -0.94 1.58
N TYR A 415 18.60 0.31 1.49
CA TYR A 415 19.21 1.43 2.20
C TYR A 415 19.02 1.33 3.72
N VAL A 416 17.88 0.81 4.19
CA VAL A 416 17.65 0.57 5.62
C VAL A 416 18.61 -0.51 6.15
N ALA A 417 18.82 -1.58 5.38
CA ALA A 417 19.73 -2.66 5.74
C ALA A 417 21.22 -2.25 5.68
N GLU A 418 21.63 -1.48 4.67
CA GLU A 418 23.03 -1.08 4.49
C GLU A 418 23.45 0.09 5.39
N GLN A 419 22.53 0.95 5.81
CA GLN A 419 22.83 2.17 6.59
C GLN A 419 21.93 2.36 7.83
N PRO A 420 21.79 1.37 8.73
CA PRO A 420 20.90 1.45 9.89
C PRO A 420 21.32 2.54 10.89
N GLN A 421 22.61 2.84 11.02
CA GLN A 421 23.11 3.87 11.94
C GLN A 421 22.62 5.28 11.54
N THR A 422 22.48 5.55 10.25
CA THR A 422 21.97 6.84 9.77
C THR A 422 20.54 7.09 10.24
N PHE A 423 19.70 6.07 10.29
CA PHE A 423 18.33 6.18 10.81
C PHE A 423 18.28 6.34 12.34
N ARG A 424 19.28 5.81 13.04
CA ARG A 424 19.42 5.86 14.50
C ARG A 424 19.89 7.24 15.00
N ASP A 425 20.92 7.78 14.36
CA ASP A 425 21.68 8.92 14.87
C ASP A 425 21.24 10.27 14.27
N HIS A 426 20.62 10.27 13.09
CA HIS A 426 20.28 11.51 12.39
C HIS A 426 19.06 12.20 13.02
N ASN A 427 19.20 13.50 13.26
CA ASN A 427 18.17 14.40 13.83
C ASN A 427 17.67 13.98 15.23
N MET A 428 18.41 14.41 16.27
CA MET A 428 18.14 14.16 17.70
C MET A 428 16.94 14.95 18.28
N GLU A 429 16.20 15.70 17.46
CA GLU A 429 15.08 16.54 17.92
C GLU A 429 13.83 15.71 18.31
N ASP A 430 13.62 14.52 17.72
CA ASP A 430 12.52 13.61 18.11
C ASP A 430 12.96 12.65 19.24
N GLN A 431 12.90 13.12 20.49
CA GLN A 431 13.13 12.28 21.68
C GLN A 431 11.94 11.35 22.02
N THR A 432 10.88 11.34 21.20
CA THR A 432 9.67 10.56 21.47
C THR A 432 9.81 9.05 21.21
N VAL A 433 10.79 8.65 20.39
CA VAL A 433 11.04 7.24 20.04
C VAL A 433 12.37 6.78 20.65
N PRO A 434 12.39 5.65 21.38
CA PRO A 434 13.62 5.05 21.89
C PRO A 434 14.65 4.90 20.76
N GLU A 435 15.91 5.18 21.07
CA GLU A 435 17.00 5.15 20.07
C GLU A 435 17.08 3.81 19.33
N GLU A 436 16.81 2.74 20.05
CA GLU A 436 16.78 1.39 19.53
C GLU A 436 15.70 1.14 18.48
N ASP A 437 14.56 1.83 18.54
CA ASP A 437 13.40 1.65 17.65
C ASP A 437 13.36 2.61 16.48
N ARG A 438 14.28 3.57 16.42
CA ARG A 438 14.32 4.56 15.34
C ARG A 438 14.49 3.92 13.97
N VAL A 439 15.29 2.85 13.86
CA VAL A 439 15.48 2.11 12.60
C VAL A 439 14.19 1.46 12.13
N TRP A 440 13.38 0.94 13.07
CA TRP A 440 12.07 0.39 12.79
C TRP A 440 11.10 1.49 12.34
N VAL A 441 10.86 2.48 13.19
CA VAL A 441 9.84 3.52 12.96
C VAL A 441 10.18 4.40 11.75
N ARG A 442 11.46 4.71 11.51
CA ARG A 442 11.88 5.59 10.42
C ARG A 442 12.26 4.86 9.13
N GLY A 443 12.60 3.57 9.21
CA GLY A 443 13.07 2.78 8.08
C GLY A 443 12.14 1.63 7.69
N TRP A 444 12.11 0.57 8.49
CA TRP A 444 11.41 -0.68 8.16
C TRP A 444 9.88 -0.55 8.15
N PHE A 445 9.31 0.09 9.17
CA PHE A 445 7.87 0.22 9.33
C PHE A 445 7.21 0.97 8.15
N PRO A 446 7.71 2.14 7.70
CA PRO A 446 7.16 2.81 6.51
C PRO A 446 7.11 1.92 5.25
N ILE A 447 8.14 1.09 5.02
CA ILE A 447 8.18 0.20 3.85
C ILE A 447 7.09 -0.88 3.96
N LEU A 448 7.03 -1.57 5.09
CA LEU A 448 6.11 -2.70 5.29
C LEU A 448 4.65 -2.22 5.40
N PHE A 449 4.44 -1.08 6.06
CA PHE A 449 3.13 -0.44 6.17
C PHE A 449 2.62 0.03 4.81
N GLU A 450 3.42 0.74 4.03
CA GLU A 450 2.99 1.21 2.72
C GLU A 450 2.77 0.06 1.72
N LEU A 451 3.58 -1.01 1.76
CA LEU A 451 3.30 -2.23 0.99
C LEU A 451 1.95 -2.87 1.39
N SER A 452 1.64 -2.91 2.69
CA SER A 452 0.33 -3.38 3.17
C SER A 452 -0.80 -2.46 2.69
N CYS A 453 -0.61 -1.13 2.67
CA CYS A 453 -1.57 -0.20 2.08
C CYS A 453 -1.85 -0.50 0.60
N ILE A 454 -0.81 -0.79 -0.19
CA ILE A 454 -0.95 -1.16 -1.61
C ILE A 454 -1.74 -2.48 -1.76
N VAL A 455 -1.43 -3.49 -0.93
CA VAL A 455 -2.17 -4.77 -0.93
C VAL A 455 -3.66 -4.53 -0.71
N ASN A 456 -4.02 -3.61 0.20
CA ASN A 456 -5.40 -3.32 0.56
C ASN A 456 -6.14 -2.37 -0.41
N ARG A 457 -5.43 -1.55 -1.17
CA ARG A 457 -6.04 -0.51 -2.05
C ARG A 457 -6.08 -0.90 -3.53
N CYS A 458 -5.24 -1.83 -4.00
CA CYS A 458 -5.01 -2.06 -5.42
C CYS A 458 -5.68 -3.33 -5.99
N LYS A 459 -5.67 -3.46 -7.32
CA LYS A 459 -6.18 -4.61 -8.08
C LYS A 459 -5.30 -5.86 -7.92
N LEU A 460 -5.80 -7.03 -8.34
CA LEU A 460 -5.22 -8.37 -8.14
C LEU A 460 -3.73 -8.49 -8.47
N ASP A 461 -3.33 -8.02 -9.65
CA ASP A 461 -1.98 -8.00 -10.18
C ASP A 461 -1.03 -7.16 -9.32
N ILE A 462 -1.42 -5.93 -8.99
CA ILE A 462 -0.61 -5.01 -8.18
C ILE A 462 -0.55 -5.48 -6.72
N ARG A 463 -1.67 -5.90 -6.13
CA ARG A 463 -1.73 -6.36 -4.72
C ARG A 463 -0.90 -7.63 -4.52
N THR A 464 -0.98 -8.60 -5.44
CA THR A 464 -0.18 -9.84 -5.33
C THR A 464 1.30 -9.53 -5.45
N ARG A 465 1.71 -8.61 -6.34
CA ARG A 465 3.11 -8.19 -6.43
C ARG A 465 3.60 -7.47 -5.18
N ALA A 466 2.81 -6.56 -4.62
CA ALA A 466 3.14 -5.86 -3.36
C ALA A 466 3.29 -6.85 -2.20
N LEU A 467 2.38 -7.83 -2.11
CA LEU A 467 2.44 -8.90 -1.11
C LEU A 467 3.72 -9.73 -1.26
N THR A 468 4.05 -10.18 -2.47
CA THR A 468 5.31 -10.91 -2.73
C THR A 468 6.52 -10.08 -2.32
N VAL A 469 6.57 -8.79 -2.69
CA VAL A 469 7.69 -7.92 -2.33
C VAL A 469 7.78 -7.68 -0.82
N MET A 470 6.65 -7.53 -0.12
CA MET A 470 6.62 -7.41 1.34
C MET A 470 7.26 -8.63 2.01
N PHE A 471 6.85 -9.84 1.61
CA PHE A 471 7.44 -11.07 2.14
C PHE A 471 8.88 -11.32 1.66
N GLU A 472 9.26 -10.91 0.44
CA GLU A 472 10.66 -10.93 -0.02
C GLU A 472 11.54 -10.07 0.91
N VAL A 473 11.11 -8.85 1.25
CA VAL A 473 11.82 -7.95 2.17
C VAL A 473 11.96 -8.60 3.55
N VAL A 474 10.88 -9.17 4.09
CA VAL A 474 10.89 -9.85 5.40
C VAL A 474 11.79 -11.09 5.39
N LYS A 475 11.73 -11.94 4.36
CA LYS A 475 12.60 -13.13 4.21
C LYS A 475 14.07 -12.78 4.04
N THR A 476 14.37 -11.63 3.43
CA THR A 476 15.76 -11.19 3.16
C THR A 476 16.39 -10.53 4.38
N TYR A 477 15.64 -9.66 5.07
CA TYR A 477 16.19 -8.78 6.12
C TYR A 477 15.68 -9.08 7.53
N GLY A 478 14.77 -10.04 7.70
CA GLY A 478 14.15 -10.38 8.99
C GLY A 478 15.15 -10.80 10.07
N ALA A 479 16.33 -11.28 9.70
CA ALA A 479 17.41 -11.56 10.66
C ALA A 479 17.88 -10.32 11.44
N SER A 480 17.65 -9.12 10.91
CA SER A 480 17.95 -7.85 11.58
C SER A 480 16.85 -7.36 12.52
N PHE A 481 15.69 -8.02 12.55
CA PHE A 481 14.53 -7.56 13.30
C PHE A 481 14.57 -8.01 14.75
N ARG A 482 14.07 -7.15 15.64
CA ARG A 482 13.94 -7.43 17.07
C ARG A 482 12.63 -8.16 17.37
N PRO A 483 12.53 -8.88 18.51
CA PRO A 483 11.31 -9.60 18.90
C PRO A 483 10.02 -8.77 18.85
N HIS A 484 10.03 -7.54 19.38
CA HIS A 484 8.83 -6.70 19.38
C HIS A 484 8.51 -6.11 18.00
N TRP A 485 9.50 -5.90 17.13
CA TRP A 485 9.25 -5.50 15.73
C TRP A 485 8.55 -6.61 14.94
N TRP A 486 8.86 -7.87 15.24
CA TRP A 486 8.12 -9.00 14.68
C TRP A 486 6.65 -8.98 15.09
N GLN A 487 6.35 -8.66 16.36
CA GLN A 487 4.97 -8.53 16.83
C GLN A 487 4.23 -7.40 16.10
N ASP A 488 4.84 -6.20 16.00
CA ASP A 488 4.30 -5.08 15.24
C ASP A 488 4.03 -5.45 13.77
N LEU A 489 4.98 -6.13 13.12
CA LEU A 489 4.84 -6.59 11.74
C LEU A 489 3.67 -7.54 11.58
N PHE A 490 3.57 -8.56 12.43
CA PHE A 490 2.52 -9.56 12.31
C PHE A 490 1.14 -8.99 12.63
N GLN A 491 1.03 -7.94 13.45
CA GLN A 491 -0.21 -7.17 13.57
C GLN A 491 -0.61 -6.54 12.23
N ILE A 492 0.34 -5.99 11.45
CA ILE A 492 0.04 -5.45 10.10
C ILE A 492 -0.34 -6.58 9.14
N ILE A 493 0.37 -7.71 9.17
CA ILE A 493 0.15 -8.84 8.26
C ILE A 493 -1.21 -9.50 8.54
N PHE A 494 -1.58 -9.75 9.80
CA PHE A 494 -2.87 -10.36 10.13
C PHE A 494 -4.05 -9.45 9.79
N ARG A 495 -3.88 -8.13 9.78
CA ARG A 495 -4.91 -7.19 9.30
C ARG A 495 -5.27 -7.37 7.82
N ILE A 496 -4.45 -8.04 7.01
CA ILE A 496 -4.81 -8.41 5.62
C ILE A 496 -6.05 -9.34 5.60
N PHE A 497 -6.23 -10.13 6.67
CA PHE A 497 -7.39 -11.00 6.85
C PHE A 497 -8.60 -10.27 7.47
N ASP A 498 -8.40 -9.09 8.09
CA ASP A 498 -9.50 -8.31 8.71
C ASP A 498 -10.44 -7.65 7.70
N ASN A 499 -9.99 -7.37 6.48
CA ASN A 499 -10.85 -6.81 5.41
C ASN A 499 -12.08 -7.68 5.11
N MET A 500 -12.07 -8.93 5.58
CA MET A 500 -13.17 -9.88 5.49
C MET A 500 -14.33 -9.60 6.46
N LYS A 501 -14.11 -8.76 7.49
CA LYS A 501 -15.11 -8.42 8.52
C LYS A 501 -16.17 -7.40 8.04
N LEU A 502 -15.97 -6.76 6.88
CA LEU A 502 -16.89 -5.75 6.35
C LEU A 502 -17.94 -6.37 5.42
N PRO A 503 -19.25 -6.06 5.54
CA PRO A 503 -20.30 -6.83 4.85
C PRO A 503 -20.39 -6.75 3.31
N GLU A 504 -19.70 -5.87 2.59
CA GLU A 504 -20.41 -5.23 1.45
C GLU A 504 -20.24 -5.76 0.01
N ARG A 505 -19.39 -6.73 -0.37
CA ARG A 505 -19.38 -7.29 -1.76
C ARG A 505 -18.96 -8.76 -1.83
N HIS A 506 -19.87 -9.68 -2.13
CA HIS A 506 -19.62 -11.13 -2.11
C HIS A 506 -18.56 -11.63 -3.13
N ASN A 507 -18.53 -11.10 -4.36
CA ASN A 507 -17.59 -11.58 -5.40
C ASN A 507 -16.14 -11.12 -5.16
N GLU A 508 -15.94 -9.86 -4.78
CA GLU A 508 -14.61 -9.32 -4.45
C GLU A 508 -14.02 -10.04 -3.22
N LYS A 509 -14.88 -10.40 -2.24
CA LYS A 509 -14.49 -11.23 -1.08
C LYS A 509 -14.03 -12.63 -1.49
N ALA A 510 -14.75 -13.28 -2.41
CA ALA A 510 -14.39 -14.61 -2.88
C ALA A 510 -13.02 -14.61 -3.56
N GLU A 511 -12.76 -13.64 -4.45
CA GLU A 511 -11.48 -13.48 -5.14
C GLU A 511 -10.34 -13.13 -4.17
N TRP A 512 -10.60 -12.24 -3.21
CA TRP A 512 -9.63 -11.88 -2.18
C TRP A 512 -9.18 -13.09 -1.36
N MET A 513 -10.14 -13.94 -0.94
CA MET A 513 -9.84 -15.17 -0.19
C MET A 513 -9.02 -16.17 -1.01
N THR A 514 -9.39 -16.41 -2.28
CA THR A 514 -8.74 -17.44 -3.11
C THR A 514 -7.35 -17.03 -3.60
N THR A 515 -7.08 -15.73 -3.71
CA THR A 515 -5.81 -15.21 -4.25
C THR A 515 -4.92 -14.61 -3.17
N THR A 516 -5.40 -13.58 -2.45
CA THR A 516 -4.56 -12.74 -1.58
C THR A 516 -4.35 -13.38 -0.23
N CYS A 517 -5.44 -13.81 0.45
CA CYS A 517 -5.33 -14.54 1.70
C CYS A 517 -4.57 -15.85 1.51
N ASN A 518 -4.85 -16.57 0.42
CA ASN A 518 -4.15 -17.79 0.08
C ASN A 518 -2.63 -17.57 -0.07
N HIS A 519 -2.22 -16.60 -0.89
CA HIS A 519 -0.79 -16.27 -1.06
C HIS A 519 -0.17 -15.81 0.27
N ALA A 520 -0.86 -14.95 1.02
CA ALA A 520 -0.37 -14.43 2.31
C ALA A 520 -0.15 -15.57 3.31
N LEU A 521 -1.06 -16.54 3.38
CA LEU A 521 -0.99 -17.65 4.32
C LEU A 521 0.26 -18.52 4.09
N TYR A 522 0.53 -18.91 2.84
CA TYR A 522 1.75 -19.65 2.52
C TYR A 522 3.01 -18.82 2.80
N ALA A 523 3.00 -17.54 2.44
CA ALA A 523 4.15 -16.66 2.67
C ALA A 523 4.43 -16.43 4.17
N ILE A 524 3.37 -16.38 5.01
CA ILE A 524 3.46 -16.35 6.47
C ILE A 524 4.15 -17.61 6.98
N VAL A 525 3.69 -18.79 6.57
CA VAL A 525 4.28 -20.07 7.02
C VAL A 525 5.73 -20.20 6.58
N ASP A 526 6.08 -19.75 5.38
CA ASP A 526 7.47 -19.73 4.93
C ASP A 526 8.36 -18.85 5.82
N VAL A 527 7.93 -17.62 6.12
CA VAL A 527 8.66 -16.71 7.01
C VAL A 527 8.75 -17.30 8.42
N PHE A 528 7.64 -17.86 8.92
CA PHE A 528 7.58 -18.48 10.23
C PHE A 528 8.55 -19.66 10.34
N THR A 529 8.65 -20.47 9.29
CA THR A 529 9.59 -21.59 9.20
C THR A 529 11.04 -21.11 9.13
N GLN A 530 11.31 -20.07 8.34
CA GLN A 530 12.66 -19.52 8.20
C GLN A 530 13.19 -18.91 9.52
N TYR A 531 12.32 -18.24 10.30
CA TYR A 531 12.68 -17.56 11.54
C TYR A 531 12.04 -18.18 12.78
N TYR A 532 11.79 -19.50 12.75
CA TYR A 532 11.07 -20.22 13.82
C TYR A 532 11.68 -20.03 15.20
N ASP A 533 13.02 -19.96 15.30
CA ASP A 533 13.72 -19.86 16.58
C ASP A 533 13.37 -18.57 17.35
N VAL A 534 12.94 -17.51 16.64
CA VAL A 534 12.44 -16.26 17.23
C VAL A 534 10.91 -16.24 17.25
N LEU A 535 10.27 -16.56 16.12
CA LEU A 535 8.82 -16.43 15.95
C LEU A 535 8.02 -17.47 16.73
N GLY A 536 8.55 -18.68 16.90
CA GLY A 536 7.88 -19.79 17.58
C GLY A 536 7.50 -19.45 19.02
N ASN A 537 8.36 -18.75 19.75
CA ASN A 537 8.08 -18.33 21.13
C ASN A 537 7.18 -17.09 21.22
N LEU A 538 7.09 -16.29 20.15
CA LEU A 538 6.42 -14.98 20.19
C LEU A 538 5.00 -15.02 19.63
N LEU A 539 4.76 -15.79 18.56
CA LEU A 539 3.60 -15.63 17.69
C LEU A 539 2.97 -16.97 17.23
N LEU A 540 3.42 -18.11 17.76
CA LEU A 540 2.90 -19.41 17.34
C LEU A 540 1.42 -19.59 17.69
N ASP A 541 1.01 -19.13 18.88
CA ASP A 541 -0.39 -19.20 19.30
C ASP A 541 -1.28 -18.32 18.40
N ASP A 542 -0.82 -17.12 18.03
CA ASP A 542 -1.51 -16.25 17.07
C ASP A 542 -1.61 -16.88 15.68
N LEU A 543 -0.55 -17.57 15.22
CA LEU A 543 -0.56 -18.29 13.95
C LEU A 543 -1.56 -19.46 13.97
N PHE A 544 -1.65 -20.21 15.08
CA PHE A 544 -2.64 -21.28 15.22
C PHE A 544 -4.07 -20.74 15.17
N VAL A 545 -4.35 -19.62 15.84
CA VAL A 545 -5.65 -18.94 15.75
C VAL A 545 -5.95 -18.53 14.31
N GLN A 546 -4.97 -17.98 13.60
CA GLN A 546 -5.14 -17.56 12.20
C GLN A 546 -5.37 -18.76 11.26
N LEU A 547 -4.64 -19.86 11.43
CA LEU A 547 -4.82 -21.09 10.64
C LEU A 547 -6.19 -21.71 10.92
N HIS A 548 -6.59 -21.81 12.19
CA HIS A 548 -7.90 -22.29 12.61
C HIS A 548 -9.02 -21.47 11.95
N TRP A 549 -8.93 -20.14 12.02
CA TRP A 549 -9.89 -19.25 11.36
C TRP A 549 -9.95 -19.47 9.84
N CYS A 550 -8.80 -19.62 9.16
CA CYS A 550 -8.73 -19.89 7.71
C CYS A 550 -9.44 -21.19 7.33
N VAL A 551 -9.28 -22.24 8.14
CA VAL A 551 -9.90 -23.56 7.90
C VAL A 551 -11.43 -23.52 8.10
N GLN A 552 -11.93 -22.63 8.96
CA GLN A 552 -13.36 -22.48 9.23
C GLN A 552 -14.13 -21.69 8.16
N GLN A 553 -13.46 -21.05 7.21
CA GLN A 553 -14.15 -20.23 6.21
C GLN A 553 -14.93 -21.10 5.20
N ASP A 554 -16.09 -20.61 4.74
CA ASP A 554 -16.92 -21.25 3.70
C ASP A 554 -16.30 -21.17 2.28
N ASN A 555 -15.00 -20.91 2.19
CA ASN A 555 -14.23 -20.90 0.95
C ASN A 555 -13.34 -22.15 0.89
N LYS A 556 -13.72 -23.10 0.02
CA LYS A 556 -13.03 -24.38 -0.16
C LYS A 556 -11.52 -24.25 -0.36
N GLN A 557 -11.06 -23.28 -1.15
CA GLN A 557 -9.64 -23.13 -1.48
C GLN A 557 -8.85 -22.59 -0.29
N LEU A 558 -9.41 -21.60 0.41
CA LEU A 558 -8.77 -21.04 1.60
C LEU A 558 -8.69 -22.08 2.72
N ALA A 559 -9.77 -22.84 2.94
CA ALA A 559 -9.78 -23.86 3.99
C ALA A 559 -8.74 -24.97 3.73
N ARG A 560 -8.62 -25.44 2.48
CA ARG A 560 -7.55 -26.36 2.04
C ARG A 560 -6.14 -25.78 2.22
N SER A 561 -6.00 -24.49 1.95
CA SER A 561 -4.72 -23.82 2.11
C SER A 561 -4.34 -23.70 3.59
N GLY A 562 -5.33 -23.50 4.47
CA GLY A 562 -5.20 -23.61 5.92
C GLY A 562 -4.64 -24.95 6.39
N THR A 563 -5.25 -26.06 5.96
CA THR A 563 -4.79 -27.41 6.33
C THR A 563 -3.39 -27.70 5.81
N ASN A 564 -3.10 -27.36 4.55
CA ASN A 564 -1.78 -27.56 3.96
C ASN A 564 -0.70 -26.69 4.61
N CYS A 565 -1.04 -25.46 4.99
CA CYS A 565 -0.12 -24.56 5.69
C CYS A 565 0.19 -25.09 7.10
N LEU A 566 -0.79 -25.64 7.81
CA LEU A 566 -0.58 -26.33 9.08
C LEU A 566 0.33 -27.55 8.89
N GLU A 567 0.08 -28.37 7.88
CA GLU A 567 0.93 -29.51 7.53
C GLU A 567 2.38 -29.09 7.29
N ASN A 568 2.60 -28.09 6.41
CA ASN A 568 3.93 -27.60 6.06
C ASN A 568 4.66 -27.00 7.27
N LEU A 569 3.95 -26.25 8.13
CA LEU A 569 4.51 -25.66 9.35
C LEU A 569 5.04 -26.76 10.28
N VAL A 570 4.25 -27.81 10.49
CA VAL A 570 4.58 -28.90 11.39
C VAL A 570 5.68 -29.78 10.82
N ILE A 571 5.62 -30.14 9.53
CA ILE A 571 6.65 -30.98 8.90
C ILE A 571 8.01 -30.25 8.89
N SER A 572 8.01 -28.95 8.62
CA SER A 572 9.26 -28.19 8.48
C SER A 572 9.92 -27.84 9.82
N ASN A 573 9.14 -27.72 10.90
CA ASN A 573 9.63 -27.24 12.20
C ASN A 573 9.43 -28.24 13.35
N GLY A 574 8.75 -29.36 13.13
CA GLY A 574 8.35 -30.31 14.18
C GLY A 574 9.52 -30.93 14.94
N THR A 575 10.71 -31.02 14.32
CA THR A 575 11.94 -31.45 15.00
C THR A 575 12.45 -30.47 16.05
N LYS A 576 12.03 -29.19 15.95
CA LYS A 576 12.36 -28.11 16.89
C LYS A 576 11.28 -27.93 17.98
N PHE A 577 10.15 -28.61 17.88
CA PHE A 577 9.04 -28.43 18.79
C PHE A 577 9.37 -29.05 20.16
N SER A 578 9.06 -28.31 21.22
CA SER A 578 9.06 -28.87 22.58
C SER A 578 7.83 -29.76 22.78
N THR A 579 7.79 -30.54 23.85
CA THR A 579 6.61 -31.34 24.21
C THR A 579 5.37 -30.46 24.38
N GLU A 580 5.50 -29.29 25.01
CA GLU A 580 4.41 -28.32 25.17
C GLU A 580 3.94 -27.78 23.81
N THR A 581 4.88 -27.49 22.90
CA THR A 581 4.55 -27.04 21.54
C THR A 581 3.78 -28.11 20.77
N TRP A 582 4.16 -29.39 20.93
CA TRP A 582 3.42 -30.51 20.35
C TRP A 582 2.03 -30.66 20.97
N ASP A 583 1.87 -30.45 22.28
CA ASP A 583 0.55 -30.45 22.93
C ASP A 583 -0.35 -29.37 22.35
N LYS A 584 0.16 -28.14 22.19
CA LYS A 584 -0.58 -27.04 21.54
C LYS A 584 -0.91 -27.34 20.08
N THR A 585 0.01 -27.97 19.35
CA THR A 585 -0.18 -28.36 17.94
C THR A 585 -1.29 -29.41 17.80
N CYS A 586 -1.25 -30.48 18.61
CA CYS A 586 -2.27 -31.52 18.62
C CYS A 586 -3.64 -30.98 19.09
N GLN A 587 -3.64 -30.07 20.07
CA GLN A 587 -4.85 -29.38 20.52
C GLN A 587 -5.45 -28.51 19.41
N CYS A 588 -4.63 -27.75 18.67
CA CYS A 588 -5.08 -26.98 17.52
C CYS A 588 -5.74 -27.90 16.45
N MET A 589 -5.11 -29.03 16.11
CA MET A 589 -5.69 -30.01 15.19
C MET A 589 -7.03 -30.56 15.70
N LEU A 590 -7.12 -30.91 16.99
CA LEU A 590 -8.36 -31.36 17.63
C LEU A 590 -9.47 -30.32 17.51
N ASP A 591 -9.17 -29.05 17.79
CA ASP A 591 -10.14 -27.96 17.71
C ASP A 591 -10.61 -27.69 16.28
N ILE A 592 -9.70 -27.80 15.30
CA ILE A 592 -10.08 -27.75 13.88
C ILE A 592 -10.97 -28.95 13.52
N PHE A 593 -10.63 -30.17 13.94
CA PHE A 593 -11.45 -31.37 13.69
C PHE A 593 -12.87 -31.19 14.24
N LYS A 594 -13.00 -30.81 15.52
CA LYS A 594 -14.29 -30.63 16.18
C LYS A 594 -15.15 -29.57 15.51
N THR A 595 -14.57 -28.41 15.22
CA THR A 595 -15.35 -27.28 14.66
C THR A 595 -15.76 -27.50 13.18
N THR A 596 -15.05 -28.36 12.46
CA THR A 596 -15.33 -28.67 11.06
C THR A 596 -16.12 -29.96 10.84
N LEU A 597 -16.53 -30.67 11.91
CA LEU A 597 -17.47 -31.79 11.77
C LEU A 597 -18.81 -31.29 11.21
N PRO A 598 -19.30 -31.87 10.10
CA PRO A 598 -20.54 -31.42 9.47
C PRO A 598 -21.76 -32.08 10.12
N GLU A 599 -21.94 -31.90 11.43
CA GLU A 599 -23.00 -32.55 12.24
C GLU A 599 -24.41 -32.38 11.66
N MET A 600 -24.68 -31.21 11.08
CA MET A 600 -25.95 -30.91 10.41
C MET A 600 -26.28 -31.90 9.27
N LEU A 601 -25.33 -32.63 8.69
CA LEU A 601 -25.66 -33.66 7.70
C LEU A 601 -26.53 -34.78 8.29
N LEU A 602 -26.41 -35.07 9.59
CA LEU A 602 -27.21 -36.10 10.27
C LEU A 602 -28.60 -35.60 10.66
N THR A 603 -28.74 -34.29 10.91
CA THR A 603 -29.96 -33.69 11.48
C THR A 603 -30.70 -32.76 10.52
N TRP A 604 -30.15 -32.48 9.33
CA TRP A 604 -30.74 -31.57 8.37
C TRP A 604 -32.15 -32.04 7.98
N THR A 605 -33.10 -31.12 8.11
CA THR A 605 -34.47 -31.30 7.66
C THR A 605 -34.86 -30.11 6.79
N PRO A 606 -35.66 -30.31 5.74
CA PRO A 606 -36.23 -29.19 4.99
C PRO A 606 -37.10 -28.36 5.95
N SER A 607 -36.89 -27.04 5.99
CA SER A 607 -37.67 -26.14 6.85
C SER A 607 -39.14 -26.26 6.50
N LYS A 608 -39.93 -26.87 7.39
CA LYS A 608 -41.39 -26.89 7.30
C LYS A 608 -41.92 -25.87 8.30
N GLU A 609 -42.42 -24.74 7.83
CA GLU A 609 -43.40 -23.98 8.59
C GLU A 609 -44.71 -23.87 7.79
N GLY A 610 -45.78 -24.45 8.37
CA GLY A 610 -47.15 -24.04 8.09
C GLY A 610 -48.08 -25.03 7.37
N GLY A 611 -48.48 -26.11 8.06
CA GLY A 611 -49.86 -26.65 7.97
C GLY A 611 -50.24 -27.56 6.79
N ASN A 612 -50.57 -28.81 7.12
CA ASN A 612 -51.40 -29.78 6.40
C ASN A 612 -51.82 -29.43 4.96
N HIS A 613 -51.25 -30.11 3.97
CA HIS A 613 -51.99 -31.00 3.06
C HIS A 613 -51.00 -31.75 2.15
N GLU A 614 -51.36 -33.00 1.85
CA GLU A 614 -50.73 -33.87 0.88
C GLU A 614 -50.66 -33.20 -0.50
N ASN A 615 -49.50 -32.66 -0.86
CA ASN A 615 -48.98 -32.62 -2.23
C ASN A 615 -47.57 -32.01 -2.21
N VAL A 616 -46.57 -32.85 -2.49
CA VAL A 616 -45.19 -32.42 -2.72
C VAL A 616 -45.12 -31.76 -4.10
N GLN A 617 -45.51 -30.49 -4.20
CA GLN A 617 -44.97 -29.59 -5.21
C GLN A 617 -43.96 -28.69 -4.51
N ALA A 618 -42.74 -28.71 -5.04
CA ALA A 618 -41.63 -27.90 -4.56
C ALA A 618 -42.09 -26.45 -4.37
N SER A 619 -42.00 -25.95 -3.14
CA SER A 619 -42.11 -24.53 -2.86
C SER A 619 -40.97 -23.83 -3.60
N ASP A 620 -41.28 -23.27 -4.76
CA ASP A 620 -40.36 -22.60 -5.69
C ASP A 620 -40.08 -21.15 -5.21
N ASP A 621 -39.83 -20.99 -3.91
CA ASP A 621 -39.54 -19.70 -3.29
C ASP A 621 -38.03 -19.41 -3.37
N PRO A 622 -37.60 -18.42 -4.20
CA PRO A 622 -36.18 -18.19 -4.50
C PRO A 622 -35.34 -17.79 -3.28
N GLU A 623 -35.93 -17.20 -2.23
CA GLU A 623 -35.22 -16.84 -1.00
C GLU A 623 -34.84 -18.08 -0.15
N HIS A 624 -35.69 -19.10 -0.15
CA HIS A 624 -35.45 -20.35 0.60
C HIS A 624 -34.37 -21.21 -0.08
N ARG A 625 -34.40 -21.32 -1.41
CA ARG A 625 -33.33 -21.99 -2.19
C ARG A 625 -31.96 -21.37 -1.93
N SER A 626 -31.89 -20.05 -1.85
CA SER A 626 -30.65 -19.31 -1.57
C SER A 626 -30.05 -19.65 -0.20
N LYS A 627 -30.88 -19.81 0.84
CA LYS A 627 -30.41 -20.18 2.20
C LYS A 627 -29.88 -21.62 2.25
N ASP A 628 -30.61 -22.57 1.65
CA ASP A 628 -30.18 -23.97 1.59
C ASP A 628 -28.91 -24.14 0.75
N GLU A 629 -28.75 -23.39 -0.35
CA GLU A 629 -27.53 -23.40 -1.16
C GLU A 629 -26.31 -22.91 -0.40
N VAL A 630 -26.43 -21.83 0.38
CA VAL A 630 -25.35 -21.32 1.24
C VAL A 630 -25.00 -22.35 2.32
N GLN A 631 -25.99 -22.96 2.97
CA GLN A 631 -25.78 -23.98 3.98
C GLN A 631 -25.12 -25.25 3.39
N PHE A 632 -25.57 -25.69 2.22
CA PHE A 632 -24.99 -26.83 1.52
C PHE A 632 -23.56 -26.56 1.07
N ASN A 633 -23.24 -25.34 0.66
CA ASN A 633 -21.87 -24.97 0.35
C ASN A 633 -20.97 -25.08 1.58
N SER A 634 -21.39 -24.54 2.73
CA SER A 634 -20.66 -24.68 4.00
C SER A 634 -20.42 -26.14 4.38
N LEU A 635 -21.45 -26.99 4.32
CA LEU A 635 -21.34 -28.41 4.64
C LEU A 635 -20.40 -29.17 3.68
N LYS A 636 -20.42 -28.84 2.38
CA LYS A 636 -19.48 -29.42 1.40
C LYS A 636 -18.04 -29.05 1.74
N VAL A 637 -17.78 -27.80 2.12
CA VAL A 637 -16.45 -27.34 2.52
C VAL A 637 -15.99 -28.11 3.74
N LYS A 638 -16.83 -28.24 4.78
CA LYS A 638 -16.55 -29.04 5.98
C LYS A 638 -16.18 -30.51 5.66
N CYS A 639 -16.93 -31.18 4.79
CA CYS A 639 -16.58 -32.55 4.37
C CYS A 639 -15.22 -32.65 3.67
N VAL A 640 -14.90 -31.66 2.83
CA VAL A 640 -13.58 -31.60 2.16
C VAL A 640 -12.49 -31.41 3.21
N VAL A 641 -12.66 -30.43 4.11
CA VAL A 641 -11.69 -30.14 5.16
C VAL A 641 -11.42 -31.35 6.05
N GLN A 642 -12.45 -32.09 6.46
CA GLN A 642 -12.27 -33.32 7.25
C GLN A 642 -11.37 -34.34 6.54
N LEU A 643 -11.54 -34.52 5.23
CA LEU A 643 -10.71 -35.43 4.45
C LEU A 643 -9.26 -34.94 4.35
N GLU A 644 -9.06 -33.64 4.12
CA GLU A 644 -7.73 -33.04 4.06
C GLU A 644 -7.04 -33.13 5.43
N LEU A 645 -7.74 -32.92 6.54
CA LEU A 645 -7.21 -33.06 7.90
C LEU A 645 -6.78 -34.49 8.23
N ILE A 646 -7.55 -35.50 7.78
CA ILE A 646 -7.15 -36.91 7.91
C ILE A 646 -5.82 -37.13 7.17
N GLN A 647 -5.70 -36.61 5.95
CA GLN A 647 -4.47 -36.70 5.17
C GLN A 647 -3.32 -35.92 5.81
N THR A 648 -3.60 -34.77 6.43
CA THR A 648 -2.62 -33.96 7.16
C THR A 648 -2.06 -34.70 8.37
N ILE A 649 -2.89 -35.35 9.19
CA ILE A 649 -2.40 -36.19 10.29
C ILE A 649 -1.54 -37.33 9.74
N ASP A 650 -2.00 -38.01 8.69
CA ASP A 650 -1.25 -39.11 8.06
C ASP A 650 0.12 -38.63 7.55
N ASN A 651 0.17 -37.50 6.85
CA ASN A 651 1.40 -36.90 6.34
C ASN A 651 2.33 -36.41 7.44
N ILE A 652 1.81 -35.83 8.53
CA ILE A 652 2.63 -35.36 9.65
C ILE A 652 3.28 -36.55 10.36
N VAL A 653 2.51 -37.61 10.64
CA VAL A 653 3.00 -38.77 11.39
C VAL A 653 3.94 -39.65 10.55
N PHE A 654 3.60 -39.89 9.27
CA PHE A 654 4.29 -40.86 8.41
C PHE A 654 5.11 -40.25 7.27
N PHE A 655 5.14 -38.92 7.15
CA PHE A 655 5.69 -38.19 6.00
C PHE A 655 4.81 -38.29 4.73
N PRO A 656 4.73 -37.23 3.90
CA PRO A 656 3.88 -37.24 2.71
C PRO A 656 4.15 -38.39 1.74
N ALA A 657 3.07 -38.99 1.24
CA ALA A 657 3.05 -40.09 0.27
C ALA A 657 3.55 -41.47 0.77
N THR A 658 4.12 -41.57 1.97
CA THR A 658 4.58 -42.85 2.55
C THR A 658 3.45 -43.87 2.66
N SER A 659 2.32 -43.49 3.27
CA SER A 659 1.16 -44.38 3.45
C SER A 659 0.54 -44.86 2.13
N ARG A 660 0.51 -43.99 1.10
CA ARG A 660 -0.01 -44.34 -0.23
C ARG A 660 0.89 -45.32 -0.96
N LYS A 661 2.21 -45.15 -0.82
CA LYS A 661 3.21 -46.08 -1.34
C LYS A 661 3.08 -47.44 -0.65
N GLU A 662 2.92 -47.45 0.68
CA GLU A 662 2.70 -48.67 1.46
C GLU A 662 1.44 -49.43 1.01
N ASP A 663 0.32 -48.73 0.80
CA ASP A 663 -0.92 -49.35 0.31
C ASP A 663 -0.73 -49.98 -1.08
N ALA A 664 0.01 -49.31 -1.98
CA ALA A 664 0.33 -49.84 -3.30
C ALA A 664 1.25 -51.06 -3.23
N GLU A 665 2.25 -51.05 -2.35
CA GLU A 665 3.15 -52.18 -2.11
C GLU A 665 2.41 -53.38 -1.50
N ASN A 666 1.53 -53.15 -0.52
CA ASN A 666 0.69 -54.21 0.07
C ASN A 666 -0.24 -54.83 -0.98
N LEU A 667 -0.84 -54.02 -1.86
CA LEU A 667 -1.67 -54.50 -2.96
C LEU A 667 -0.85 -55.30 -3.99
N ALA A 668 0.31 -54.79 -4.39
CA ALA A 668 1.20 -55.47 -5.33
C ALA A 668 1.71 -56.81 -4.78
N ALA A 669 2.09 -56.85 -3.50
CA ALA A 669 2.49 -58.09 -2.81
C ALA A 669 1.35 -59.11 -2.76
N ALA A 670 0.13 -58.67 -2.45
CA ALA A 670 -1.04 -59.54 -2.44
C ALA A 670 -1.39 -60.07 -3.86
N GLN A 671 -1.21 -59.25 -4.90
CA GLN A 671 -1.44 -59.65 -6.30
C GLN A 671 -0.38 -60.62 -6.84
N ALA A 672 0.88 -60.44 -6.46
CA ALA A 672 1.98 -61.33 -6.86
C ALA A 672 1.74 -62.78 -6.41
N GLU A 673 1.03 -62.99 -5.30
CA GLU A 673 0.72 -64.33 -4.77
C GLU A 673 -0.46 -65.01 -5.44
N VAL A 674 -1.30 -64.24 -6.13
CA VAL A 674 -2.41 -64.77 -6.92
C VAL A 674 -1.90 -65.28 -8.29
N ALA A 675 -0.75 -64.81 -8.75
CA ALA A 675 -0.16 -65.24 -10.01
C ALA A 675 0.26 -66.72 -9.94
N PRO A 676 -0.09 -67.56 -10.95
CA PRO A 676 0.30 -68.96 -10.95
C PRO A 676 1.83 -69.08 -11.01
N ALA A 677 2.40 -69.92 -10.15
CA ALA A 677 3.81 -70.27 -10.19
C ALA A 677 4.17 -70.74 -11.62
N PRO A 678 5.27 -70.26 -12.23
CA PRO A 678 5.70 -70.79 -13.51
C PRO A 678 5.96 -72.28 -13.33
N HIS A 679 5.26 -73.11 -14.11
CA HIS A 679 5.41 -74.56 -14.10
C HIS A 679 6.89 -74.93 -14.19
N ALA A 680 7.44 -75.47 -13.11
CA ALA A 680 8.73 -76.13 -13.10
C ALA A 680 8.59 -77.42 -13.92
N SER A 681 8.87 -77.34 -15.21
CA SER A 681 9.17 -78.51 -16.02
C SER A 681 10.50 -79.10 -15.54
N GLN A 682 10.41 -80.31 -15.01
CA GLN A 682 11.52 -81.17 -14.62
C GLN A 682 12.51 -81.31 -15.79
N GLN A 683 13.64 -80.63 -15.74
CA GLN A 683 14.86 -81.02 -16.45
C GLN A 683 16.05 -80.94 -15.50
N GLN A 684 16.86 -81.99 -15.51
CA GLN A 684 18.04 -82.19 -14.66
C GLN A 684 19.07 -81.04 -14.78
N PRO A 685 19.88 -80.79 -13.73
CA PRO A 685 20.66 -79.58 -13.61
C PRO A 685 21.91 -79.61 -14.50
N SER A 686 22.05 -78.64 -15.39
CA SER A 686 23.34 -78.27 -15.99
C SER A 686 24.06 -77.27 -15.06
N GLN A 687 25.34 -77.50 -14.81
CA GLN A 687 26.20 -76.76 -13.86
C GLN A 687 26.38 -75.25 -14.14
N GLN A 688 25.71 -74.70 -15.17
CA GLN A 688 25.73 -73.27 -15.48
C GLN A 688 24.53 -72.49 -14.91
N GLY A 689 23.44 -73.15 -14.52
CA GLY A 689 22.24 -72.49 -13.98
C GLY A 689 22.36 -72.01 -12.53
N SER A 690 23.25 -72.61 -11.73
CA SER A 690 23.41 -72.31 -10.30
C SER A 690 24.01 -70.92 -10.02
N ARG A 691 24.87 -70.40 -10.91
CA ARG A 691 25.45 -69.06 -10.76
C ARG A 691 24.50 -67.93 -11.16
N GLN A 692 23.51 -68.20 -12.01
CA GLN A 692 22.57 -67.19 -12.49
C GLN A 692 21.37 -67.07 -11.54
N GLN A 693 20.86 -68.19 -11.02
CA GLN A 693 19.89 -68.21 -9.93
C GLN A 693 20.44 -67.60 -8.64
N GLN A 694 21.68 -67.91 -8.23
CA GLN A 694 22.31 -67.26 -7.07
C GLN A 694 22.53 -65.76 -7.27
N ARG A 695 22.75 -65.29 -8.51
CA ARG A 695 22.87 -63.86 -8.82
C ARG A 695 21.52 -63.15 -8.79
N GLU A 696 20.46 -63.78 -9.29
CA GLU A 696 19.10 -63.25 -9.23
C GLU A 696 18.56 -63.24 -7.80
N GLU A 697 18.85 -64.27 -7.00
CA GLU A 697 18.50 -64.34 -5.58
C GLU A 697 19.33 -63.36 -4.73
N GLN A 698 20.62 -63.17 -5.04
CA GLN A 698 21.43 -62.09 -4.44
C GLN A 698 21.01 -60.70 -4.90
N LEU A 699 20.56 -60.51 -6.14
CA LEU A 699 20.02 -59.24 -6.64
C LEU A 699 18.67 -58.93 -6.00
N LEU A 700 17.82 -59.94 -5.80
CA LEU A 700 16.56 -59.83 -5.03
C LEU A 700 16.85 -59.54 -3.56
N LEU A 701 17.78 -60.23 -2.90
CA LEU A 701 18.18 -59.94 -1.53
C LEU A 701 18.86 -58.57 -1.37
N HIS A 702 19.61 -58.12 -2.39
CA HIS A 702 20.21 -56.79 -2.41
C HIS A 702 19.18 -55.68 -2.71
N GLN A 703 18.15 -55.96 -3.53
CA GLN A 703 16.99 -55.07 -3.76
C GLN A 703 16.05 -55.02 -2.56
N LEU A 704 15.76 -56.14 -1.91
CA LEU A 704 15.02 -56.21 -0.64
C LEU A 704 15.80 -55.54 0.48
N GLY A 705 17.11 -55.76 0.57
CA GLY A 705 17.99 -55.08 1.51
C GLY A 705 18.06 -53.57 1.26
N ARG A 706 18.07 -53.12 0.00
CA ARG A 706 17.92 -51.70 -0.36
C ARG A 706 16.54 -51.15 -0.02
N SER A 707 15.46 -51.90 -0.28
CA SER A 707 14.09 -51.50 0.08
C SER A 707 13.96 -51.32 1.59
N LEU A 708 14.39 -52.31 2.38
CA LEU A 708 14.40 -52.24 3.85
C LEU A 708 15.26 -51.08 4.38
N SER A 709 16.40 -50.78 3.75
CA SER A 709 17.24 -49.63 4.13
C SER A 709 16.66 -48.27 3.73
N LEU A 710 15.93 -48.20 2.62
CA LEU A 710 15.24 -46.99 2.16
C LEU A 710 13.95 -46.74 2.96
N ASP A 711 13.25 -47.81 3.33
CA ASP A 711 12.05 -47.77 4.17
C ASP A 711 12.38 -47.32 5.59
N GLN A 712 13.51 -47.76 6.18
CA GLN A 712 14.01 -47.23 7.46
C GLN A 712 14.42 -45.75 7.37
N GLN A 713 15.09 -45.33 6.29
CA GLN A 713 15.49 -43.93 6.09
C GLN A 713 14.30 -42.99 5.81
N GLN A 714 13.20 -43.49 5.24
CA GLN A 714 11.97 -42.73 4.99
C GLN A 714 11.00 -42.74 6.19
N GLU A 715 10.94 -43.83 6.97
CA GLU A 715 10.16 -43.90 8.22
C GLU A 715 10.66 -42.90 9.29
N GLU A 716 11.93 -42.52 9.23
CA GLU A 716 12.57 -41.49 10.08
C GLU A 716 12.22 -40.03 9.68
N GLN A 717 11.62 -39.80 8.51
CA GLN A 717 11.27 -38.45 8.06
C GLN A 717 9.94 -37.92 8.63
N GLY A 718 9.07 -38.81 9.11
CA GLY A 718 7.80 -38.43 9.74
C GLY A 718 7.96 -37.98 11.20
N MET A 719 6.99 -37.23 11.71
CA MET A 719 7.05 -36.66 13.06
C MET A 719 6.68 -37.64 14.18
N TYR A 720 6.39 -38.91 13.85
CA TYR A 720 6.05 -39.96 14.81
C TYR A 720 7.02 -40.04 15.99
N GLY A 721 8.33 -39.95 15.75
CA GLY A 721 9.35 -40.07 16.79
C GLY A 721 9.35 -38.91 17.81
N PHE A 722 8.78 -37.76 17.45
CA PHE A 722 8.73 -36.57 18.31
C PHE A 722 7.43 -36.47 19.13
N LEU A 723 6.41 -37.26 18.78
CA LEU A 723 5.10 -37.25 19.43
C LEU A 723 5.08 -38.19 20.64
N SER A 724 4.54 -37.74 21.78
CA SER A 724 4.33 -38.62 22.94
C SER A 724 3.23 -39.65 22.69
N SER A 725 3.17 -40.71 23.51
CA SER A 725 2.11 -41.72 23.40
C SER A 725 0.73 -41.12 23.65
N GLY A 726 0.63 -40.13 24.55
CA GLY A 726 -0.61 -39.38 24.80
C GLY A 726 -1.04 -38.55 23.60
N GLN A 727 -0.10 -37.86 22.94
CA GLN A 727 -0.38 -37.06 21.74
C GLN A 727 -0.84 -37.93 20.56
N LEU A 728 -0.20 -39.09 20.33
CA LEU A 728 -0.63 -40.02 19.29
C LEU A 728 -2.03 -40.59 19.56
N LEU A 729 -2.34 -40.94 20.82
CA LEU A 729 -3.67 -41.41 21.20
C LEU A 729 -4.73 -40.31 21.06
N LEU A 730 -4.38 -39.04 21.29
CA LEU A 730 -5.27 -37.91 21.03
C LEU A 730 -5.61 -37.80 19.53
N LEU A 731 -4.61 -37.93 18.65
CA LEU A 731 -4.84 -37.95 17.20
C LEU A 731 -5.70 -39.14 16.77
N VAL A 732 -5.48 -40.31 17.38
CA VAL A 732 -6.34 -41.50 17.17
C VAL A 732 -7.78 -41.22 17.57
N ASP A 733 -8.01 -40.56 18.71
CA ASP A 733 -9.36 -40.21 19.17
C ASP A 733 -10.07 -39.25 18.19
N CYS A 734 -9.36 -38.24 17.65
CA CYS A 734 -9.88 -37.35 16.60
C CYS A 734 -10.30 -38.12 15.34
N LEU A 735 -9.41 -38.98 14.85
CA LEU A 735 -9.65 -39.76 13.64
C LEU A 735 -10.81 -40.74 13.81
N LEU A 736 -10.92 -41.37 14.99
CA LEU A 736 -12.04 -42.25 15.33
C LEU A 736 -13.37 -41.49 15.41
N GLU A 737 -13.37 -40.25 15.92
CA GLU A 737 -14.56 -39.40 15.92
C GLU A 737 -15.03 -39.10 14.49
N SER A 738 -14.09 -38.72 13.60
CA SER A 738 -14.38 -38.51 12.17
C SER A 738 -14.88 -39.79 11.49
N HIS A 739 -14.29 -40.95 11.81
CA HIS A 739 -14.74 -42.26 11.33
C HIS A 739 -16.17 -42.58 11.77
N ARG A 740 -16.47 -42.44 13.07
CA ARG A 740 -17.80 -42.73 13.64
C ARG A 740 -18.87 -41.85 13.00
N PHE A 741 -18.58 -40.56 12.81
CA PHE A 741 -19.48 -39.65 12.12
C PHE A 741 -19.75 -40.09 10.67
N ALA A 742 -18.70 -40.38 9.89
CA ALA A 742 -18.84 -40.80 8.50
C ALA A 742 -19.61 -42.13 8.38
N LYS A 743 -19.32 -43.09 9.27
CA LYS A 743 -20.04 -44.37 9.41
C LYS A 743 -21.53 -44.15 9.73
N ALA A 744 -21.85 -43.30 10.70
CA ALA A 744 -23.24 -42.98 11.05
C ALA A 744 -23.98 -42.37 9.84
N PHE A 745 -23.37 -41.41 9.16
CA PHE A 745 -23.96 -40.81 7.97
C PHE A 745 -24.19 -41.81 6.83
N ASN A 746 -23.21 -42.69 6.58
CA ASN A 746 -23.31 -43.71 5.53
C ASN A 746 -24.38 -44.77 5.84
N ALA A 747 -24.56 -45.12 7.11
CA ALA A 747 -25.60 -46.04 7.59
C ALA A 747 -27.03 -45.42 7.54
N HIS A 748 -27.16 -44.10 7.71
CA HIS A 748 -28.45 -43.39 7.69
C HIS A 748 -29.00 -43.21 6.25
N GLY A 749 -29.57 -44.29 5.69
CA GLY A 749 -30.13 -44.32 4.35
C GLY A 749 -31.20 -43.25 4.06
N GLU A 750 -32.08 -42.98 5.02
CA GLU A 750 -33.15 -41.98 4.91
C GLU A 750 -32.60 -40.56 4.82
N GLN A 751 -31.65 -40.20 5.69
CA GLN A 751 -31.04 -38.89 5.71
C GLN A 751 -30.29 -38.58 4.40
N ARG A 752 -29.56 -39.58 3.87
CA ARG A 752 -28.91 -39.45 2.56
C ARG A 752 -29.92 -39.27 1.42
N ASN A 753 -31.08 -39.92 1.50
CA ASN A 753 -32.16 -39.74 0.52
C ASN A 753 -32.77 -38.34 0.61
N LEU A 754 -32.94 -37.78 1.82
CA LEU A 754 -33.43 -36.42 2.03
C LEU A 754 -32.48 -35.39 1.42
N LEU A 755 -31.18 -35.46 1.72
CA LEU A 755 -30.18 -34.55 1.16
C LEU A 755 -30.02 -34.70 -0.36
N TRP A 756 -30.15 -35.91 -0.88
CA TRP A 756 -30.15 -36.15 -2.33
C TRP A 756 -31.34 -35.48 -3.02
N ARG A 757 -32.55 -35.64 -2.47
CA ARG A 757 -33.77 -34.97 -2.98
C ARG A 757 -33.68 -33.45 -2.87
N ALA A 758 -32.99 -32.94 -1.85
CA ALA A 758 -32.73 -31.52 -1.67
C ALA A 758 -31.63 -30.97 -2.60
N GLY A 759 -30.98 -31.81 -3.41
CA GLY A 759 -29.97 -31.37 -4.37
C GLY A 759 -28.59 -31.12 -3.77
N PHE A 760 -28.29 -31.60 -2.55
CA PHE A 760 -27.01 -31.38 -1.87
C PHE A 760 -25.80 -31.71 -2.76
N ARG A 761 -25.79 -32.85 -3.46
CA ARG A 761 -24.73 -33.23 -4.43
C ARG A 761 -25.24 -33.38 -5.87
N GLY A 762 -26.25 -32.60 -6.24
CA GLY A 762 -26.91 -32.73 -7.54
C GLY A 762 -27.48 -34.14 -7.73
N ASN A 763 -27.15 -34.78 -8.85
CA ASN A 763 -27.75 -36.08 -9.21
C ASN A 763 -27.15 -37.29 -8.45
N VAL A 764 -26.07 -37.11 -7.67
CA VAL A 764 -25.39 -38.22 -6.99
C VAL A 764 -25.80 -38.27 -5.51
N LYS A 765 -26.18 -39.47 -5.05
CA LYS A 765 -26.49 -39.70 -3.63
C LYS A 765 -25.24 -39.42 -2.78
N PRO A 766 -25.31 -38.51 -1.78
CA PRO A 766 -24.15 -38.15 -0.99
C PRO A 766 -23.67 -39.32 -0.13
N ASN A 767 -22.36 -39.46 -0.02
CA ASN A 767 -21.70 -40.46 0.83
C ASN A 767 -20.37 -39.89 1.34
N LEU A 768 -19.85 -40.48 2.42
CA LEU A 768 -18.58 -40.14 3.05
C LEU A 768 -17.67 -41.39 3.11
N LEU A 769 -17.74 -42.27 2.11
CA LEU A 769 -17.03 -43.55 2.09
C LEU A 769 -15.51 -43.38 2.21
N THR A 770 -14.95 -42.40 1.51
CA THR A 770 -13.51 -42.10 1.58
C THR A 770 -13.09 -41.58 2.94
N GLN A 771 -13.90 -40.71 3.56
CA GLN A 771 -13.63 -40.20 4.92
C GLN A 771 -13.68 -41.35 5.93
N GLU A 772 -14.70 -42.22 5.83
CA GLU A 772 -14.87 -43.41 6.67
C GLU A 772 -13.68 -44.37 6.58
N ALA A 773 -13.23 -44.71 5.37
CA ALA A 773 -12.14 -45.66 5.16
C ALA A 773 -10.76 -45.06 5.49
N GLN A 774 -10.47 -43.82 5.07
CA GLN A 774 -9.15 -43.20 5.27
C GLN A 774 -8.88 -42.81 6.72
N SER A 775 -9.88 -42.32 7.46
CA SER A 775 -9.74 -42.03 8.90
C SER A 775 -9.36 -43.30 9.67
N LEU A 776 -10.06 -44.41 9.40
CA LEU A 776 -9.79 -45.69 10.04
C LEU A 776 -8.44 -46.28 9.60
N ALA A 777 -8.06 -46.15 8.32
CA ALA A 777 -6.74 -46.58 7.85
C ALA A 777 -5.62 -45.85 8.60
N CYS A 778 -5.74 -44.53 8.76
CA CYS A 778 -4.76 -43.74 9.51
C CYS A 778 -4.69 -44.16 10.99
N VAL A 779 -5.84 -44.40 11.65
CA VAL A 779 -5.90 -44.96 13.01
C VAL A 779 -5.14 -46.28 13.11
N LEU A 780 -5.39 -47.21 12.19
CA LEU A 780 -4.72 -48.50 12.18
C LEU A 780 -3.21 -48.34 11.98
N ARG A 781 -2.76 -47.47 11.07
CA ARG A 781 -1.32 -47.21 10.88
C ARG A 781 -0.66 -46.71 12.17
N ILE A 782 -1.29 -45.76 12.87
CA ILE A 782 -0.76 -45.22 14.14
C ILE A 782 -0.69 -46.32 15.19
N LEU A 783 -1.81 -47.03 15.42
CA LEU A 783 -1.88 -48.08 16.45
C LEU A 783 -0.93 -49.25 16.15
N PHE A 784 -0.86 -49.74 14.91
CA PHE A 784 0.08 -50.80 14.54
C PHE A 784 1.54 -50.36 14.64
N ARG A 785 1.86 -49.08 14.35
CA ARG A 785 3.22 -48.55 14.54
C ARG A 785 3.57 -48.46 16.02
N MET A 786 2.69 -47.88 16.85
CA MET A 786 2.87 -47.84 18.30
C MET A 786 3.02 -49.22 18.92
N TYR A 787 2.23 -50.20 18.45
CA TYR A 787 2.26 -51.55 18.98
C TYR A 787 3.50 -52.36 18.57
N ARG A 788 4.26 -51.91 17.56
CA ARG A 788 5.55 -52.51 17.15
C ARG A 788 6.75 -51.73 17.66
N ASP A 789 6.53 -50.57 18.28
CA ASP A 789 7.56 -49.69 18.76
C ASP A 789 7.98 -50.08 20.19
N GLU A 790 9.19 -50.61 20.30
CA GLU A 790 9.81 -51.00 21.57
C GLU A 790 10.08 -49.80 22.49
N GLY A 791 10.12 -48.56 21.95
CA GLY A 791 10.24 -47.35 22.75
C GLY A 791 8.97 -46.94 23.50
N ARG A 792 7.83 -47.62 23.28
CA ARG A 792 6.51 -47.27 23.84
C ARG A 792 5.83 -48.42 24.58
N GLN A 793 6.62 -49.28 25.21
CA GLN A 793 6.13 -50.45 25.96
C GLN A 793 5.11 -50.11 27.04
N ASP A 794 5.24 -48.93 27.66
CA ASP A 794 4.32 -48.40 28.66
C ASP A 794 2.88 -48.24 28.12
N ALA A 795 2.72 -47.92 26.84
CA ALA A 795 1.44 -47.73 26.19
C ALA A 795 0.87 -49.01 25.56
N TRP A 796 1.63 -50.11 25.47
CA TRP A 796 1.25 -51.30 24.70
C TRP A 796 -0.07 -51.93 25.12
N HIS A 797 -0.36 -52.04 26.42
CA HIS A 797 -1.64 -52.60 26.88
C HIS A 797 -2.82 -51.77 26.39
N THR A 798 -2.71 -50.43 26.50
CA THR A 798 -3.73 -49.50 26.02
C THR A 798 -3.89 -49.55 24.50
N VAL A 799 -2.77 -49.64 23.77
CA VAL A 799 -2.75 -49.75 22.31
C VAL A 799 -3.34 -51.08 21.85
N GLN A 800 -3.01 -52.20 22.51
CA GLN A 800 -3.52 -53.53 22.21
C GLN A 800 -5.04 -53.57 22.37
N ASP A 801 -5.56 -53.12 23.52
CA ASP A 801 -7.01 -53.10 23.79
C ASP A 801 -7.76 -52.25 22.74
N ARG A 802 -7.25 -51.07 22.43
CA ARG A 802 -7.82 -50.18 21.41
C ARG A 802 -7.77 -50.82 20.02
N LEU A 803 -6.63 -51.39 19.63
CA LEU A 803 -6.44 -52.01 18.33
C LEU A 803 -7.36 -53.23 18.15
N ILE A 804 -7.47 -54.10 19.17
CA ILE A 804 -8.41 -55.22 19.17
C ILE A 804 -9.85 -54.73 19.03
N GLY A 805 -10.25 -53.73 19.83
CA GLY A 805 -11.59 -53.15 19.78
C GLY A 805 -11.93 -52.58 18.40
N VAL A 806 -11.05 -51.73 17.86
CA VAL A 806 -11.24 -51.06 16.57
C VAL A 806 -11.30 -52.07 15.42
N CYS A 807 -10.37 -53.03 15.35
CA CYS A 807 -10.37 -54.04 14.29
C CYS A 807 -11.59 -54.98 14.38
N ARG A 808 -12.02 -55.36 15.59
CA ARG A 808 -13.22 -56.17 15.79
C ARG A 808 -14.46 -55.46 15.27
N GLU A 809 -14.64 -54.20 15.66
CA GLU A 809 -15.77 -53.37 15.19
C GLU A 809 -15.72 -53.14 13.67
N ALA A 810 -14.52 -52.94 13.12
CA ALA A 810 -14.31 -52.77 11.69
C ALA A 810 -14.70 -54.03 10.90
N LEU A 811 -14.26 -55.22 11.33
CA LEU A 811 -14.63 -56.50 10.71
C LEU A 811 -16.12 -56.77 10.82
N GLN A 812 -16.70 -56.60 12.01
CA GLN A 812 -18.14 -56.79 12.21
C GLN A 812 -18.95 -55.85 11.31
N TYR A 813 -18.52 -54.60 11.18
CA TYR A 813 -19.19 -53.63 10.32
C TYR A 813 -19.02 -53.97 8.84
N TYR A 814 -17.82 -54.34 8.39
CA TYR A 814 -17.58 -54.76 7.00
C TYR A 814 -18.49 -55.93 6.58
N LEU A 815 -18.62 -56.95 7.44
CA LEU A 815 -19.51 -58.09 7.21
C LEU A 815 -21.00 -57.69 7.10
N SER A 816 -21.39 -56.58 7.73
CA SER A 816 -22.75 -56.04 7.67
C SER A 816 -23.04 -55.17 6.44
N LEU A 817 -22.01 -54.84 5.63
CA LEU A 817 -22.16 -53.98 4.45
C LEU A 817 -22.90 -54.70 3.32
N ALA A 818 -24.06 -54.16 2.94
CA ALA A 818 -24.92 -54.74 1.91
C ALA A 818 -24.50 -54.41 0.47
N THR A 819 -23.90 -53.24 0.23
CA THR A 819 -23.55 -52.76 -1.12
C THR A 819 -22.10 -53.05 -1.47
N GLU A 820 -21.88 -53.66 -2.65
CA GLU A 820 -20.55 -53.97 -3.17
C GLU A 820 -19.65 -52.73 -3.28
N SER A 821 -20.16 -51.60 -3.76
CA SER A 821 -19.40 -50.35 -3.86
C SER A 821 -18.91 -49.79 -2.52
N HIS A 822 -19.62 -50.07 -1.42
CA HIS A 822 -19.17 -49.69 -0.07
C HIS A 822 -18.04 -50.64 0.37
N ARG A 823 -18.17 -51.94 0.10
CA ARG A 823 -17.10 -52.92 0.38
C ARG A 823 -15.83 -52.62 -0.40
N GLU A 824 -15.93 -52.25 -1.68
CA GLU A 824 -14.77 -51.88 -2.48
C GLU A 824 -13.98 -50.70 -1.90
N SER A 825 -14.66 -49.73 -1.26
CA SER A 825 -13.97 -48.60 -0.61
C SER A 825 -13.17 -49.00 0.63
N TRP A 826 -13.38 -50.22 1.14
CA TRP A 826 -12.69 -50.82 2.30
C TRP A 826 -11.60 -51.83 1.91
N ASP A 827 -11.43 -52.16 0.63
CA ASP A 827 -10.46 -53.18 0.19
C ASP A 827 -9.03 -52.88 0.66
N SER A 828 -8.58 -51.63 0.49
CA SER A 828 -7.25 -51.20 0.91
C SER A 828 -7.09 -51.24 2.43
N LEU A 829 -8.15 -50.93 3.17
CA LEU A 829 -8.18 -50.99 4.63
C LEU A 829 -8.09 -52.44 5.12
N LEU A 830 -8.81 -53.37 4.51
CA LEU A 830 -8.73 -54.80 4.83
C LEU A 830 -7.36 -55.38 4.51
N LEU A 831 -6.77 -55.02 3.37
CA LEU A 831 -5.41 -55.40 3.02
C LEU A 831 -4.39 -54.87 4.03
N LEU A 832 -4.49 -53.60 4.42
CA LEU A 832 -3.65 -53.00 5.45
C LEU A 832 -3.78 -53.76 6.77
N PHE A 833 -5.01 -53.98 7.23
CA PHE A 833 -5.30 -54.71 8.47
C PHE A 833 -4.71 -56.12 8.46
N LEU A 834 -5.04 -56.95 7.47
CA LEU A 834 -4.61 -58.35 7.41
C LEU A 834 -3.08 -58.44 7.29
N THR A 835 -2.46 -57.57 6.49
CA THR A 835 -1.02 -57.54 6.30
C THR A 835 -0.29 -57.12 7.57
N ARG A 836 -0.80 -56.10 8.29
CA ARG A 836 -0.17 -55.62 9.53
C ARG A 836 -0.30 -56.63 10.67
N VAL A 837 -1.45 -57.30 10.82
CA VAL A 837 -1.61 -58.40 11.79
C VAL A 837 -0.62 -59.53 11.51
N GLN A 838 -0.42 -59.89 10.23
CA GLN A 838 0.57 -60.90 9.84
C GLN A 838 2.03 -60.53 10.09
N ARG A 839 2.34 -59.26 10.39
CA ARG A 839 3.69 -58.80 10.71
C ARG A 839 3.96 -58.69 12.22
N LEU A 840 2.95 -58.98 13.07
CA LEU A 840 3.12 -59.04 14.53
C LEU A 840 3.98 -60.25 14.92
N ASP A 841 4.64 -60.22 16.08
CA ASP A 841 5.25 -61.43 16.66
C ASP A 841 4.19 -62.47 17.07
N ASP A 842 4.60 -63.68 17.43
CA ASP A 842 3.66 -64.78 17.68
C ASP A 842 2.80 -64.60 18.93
N GLU A 843 3.28 -63.88 19.96
CA GLU A 843 2.49 -63.62 21.16
C GLU A 843 1.39 -62.61 20.88
N ARG A 844 1.76 -61.48 20.29
CA ARG A 844 0.84 -60.42 19.86
C ARG A 844 -0.12 -60.98 18.81
N PHE A 845 0.36 -61.75 17.84
CA PHE A 845 -0.48 -62.39 16.82
C PHE A 845 -1.53 -63.31 17.45
N ARG A 846 -1.17 -64.14 18.45
CA ARG A 846 -2.13 -65.02 19.14
C ARG A 846 -3.26 -64.22 19.81
N ALA A 847 -2.92 -63.13 20.50
CA ALA A 847 -3.91 -62.27 21.15
C ALA A 847 -4.92 -61.71 20.13
N HIS A 848 -4.44 -61.18 19.01
CA HIS A 848 -5.29 -60.65 17.94
C HIS A 848 -6.08 -61.74 17.21
N ALA A 849 -5.41 -62.83 16.82
CA ALA A 849 -6.00 -63.91 16.06
C ALA A 849 -7.15 -64.59 16.81
N SER A 850 -7.03 -64.79 18.13
CA SER A 850 -8.11 -65.35 18.94
C SER A 850 -9.42 -64.56 18.89
N VAL A 851 -9.35 -63.23 18.67
CA VAL A 851 -10.53 -62.36 18.58
C VAL A 851 -11.03 -62.28 17.14
N TYR A 852 -10.12 -62.21 16.17
CA TYR A 852 -10.48 -61.98 14.76
C TYR A 852 -10.93 -63.25 14.04
N TYR A 853 -10.50 -64.43 14.49
CA TYR A 853 -10.73 -65.71 13.82
C TYR A 853 -12.19 -65.95 13.39
N PRO A 854 -13.22 -65.77 14.25
CA PRO A 854 -14.61 -66.00 13.84
C PRO A 854 -15.05 -65.09 12.69
N TYR A 855 -14.69 -63.81 12.74
CA TYR A 855 -15.05 -62.84 11.69
C TYR A 855 -14.32 -63.12 10.37
N LEU A 856 -13.06 -63.56 10.45
CA LEU A 856 -12.27 -63.93 9.28
C LEU A 856 -12.76 -65.23 8.63
N CYS A 857 -13.35 -66.16 9.40
CA CYS A 857 -14.06 -67.30 8.84
C CYS A 857 -15.28 -66.85 8.04
N GLU A 858 -16.12 -65.97 8.59
CA GLU A 858 -17.27 -65.41 7.86
C GLU A 858 -16.85 -64.69 6.57
N LEU A 859 -15.70 -63.99 6.59
CA LEU A 859 -15.15 -63.32 5.40
C LEU A 859 -14.82 -64.30 4.26
N THR A 860 -14.50 -65.58 4.56
CA THR A 860 -14.27 -66.59 3.50
C THR A 860 -15.54 -66.95 2.72
N CYS A 861 -16.71 -66.71 3.31
CA CYS A 861 -18.01 -66.95 2.67
C CYS A 861 -18.41 -65.81 1.72
N MET A 862 -17.66 -64.70 1.69
CA MET A 862 -17.93 -63.54 0.85
C MET A 862 -17.17 -63.57 -0.48
N ASP A 863 -17.72 -62.92 -1.51
CA ASP A 863 -17.07 -62.80 -2.81
C ASP A 863 -16.02 -61.68 -2.81
N GLU A 864 -14.87 -61.95 -2.19
CA GLU A 864 -13.78 -60.98 -2.01
C GLU A 864 -12.78 -60.96 -3.18
N LYS A 865 -12.09 -59.82 -3.36
CA LYS A 865 -11.05 -59.68 -4.38
C LYS A 865 -9.93 -60.71 -4.19
N PRO A 866 -9.30 -61.21 -5.28
CA PRO A 866 -8.25 -62.24 -5.18
C PRO A 866 -7.09 -61.85 -4.24
N ALA A 867 -6.72 -60.57 -4.21
CA ALA A 867 -5.70 -60.04 -3.32
C ALA A 867 -6.06 -60.23 -1.83
N ILE A 868 -7.31 -59.95 -1.44
CA ILE A 868 -7.79 -60.12 -0.06
C ILE A 868 -7.81 -61.61 0.31
N ARG A 869 -8.28 -62.47 -0.61
CA ARG A 869 -8.27 -63.93 -0.42
C ARG A 869 -6.87 -64.49 -0.22
N ALA A 870 -5.87 -63.98 -0.95
CA ALA A 870 -4.47 -64.40 -0.80
C ALA A 870 -3.92 -64.09 0.59
N VAL A 871 -4.13 -62.85 1.07
CA VAL A 871 -3.70 -62.46 2.42
C VAL A 871 -4.51 -63.20 3.49
N LEU A 872 -5.81 -63.42 3.30
CA LEU A 872 -6.65 -64.20 4.22
C LEU A 872 -6.17 -65.66 4.35
N ARG A 873 -5.77 -66.29 3.23
CA ARG A 873 -5.16 -67.64 3.24
C ARG A 873 -3.89 -67.67 4.09
N LYS A 874 -3.00 -66.68 3.95
CA LYS A 874 -1.78 -66.57 4.78
C LYS A 874 -2.10 -66.46 6.26
N PHE A 875 -3.13 -65.69 6.60
CA PHE A 875 -3.55 -65.55 7.99
C PHE A 875 -3.90 -66.92 8.59
N PHE A 876 -4.73 -67.72 7.91
CA PHE A 876 -5.09 -69.07 8.38
C PHE A 876 -3.91 -70.04 8.44
N LEU A 877 -3.00 -70.00 7.47
CA LEU A 877 -1.76 -70.78 7.51
C LEU A 877 -0.91 -70.40 8.73
N ARG A 878 -0.82 -69.09 9.06
CA ARG A 878 -0.10 -68.61 10.23
C ARG A 878 -0.80 -68.96 11.55
N VAL A 879 -2.13 -69.03 11.59
CA VAL A 879 -2.85 -69.58 12.76
C VAL A 879 -2.45 -71.03 13.00
N GLY A 880 -2.32 -71.83 11.92
CA GLY A 880 -1.83 -73.20 11.96
C GLY A 880 -0.49 -73.36 12.68
N THR A 881 0.48 -72.50 12.36
CA THR A 881 1.81 -72.52 12.98
C THR A 881 1.85 -71.86 14.36
N ALA A 882 1.27 -70.67 14.52
CA ALA A 882 1.34 -69.89 15.76
C ALA A 882 0.58 -70.52 16.94
N PHE A 883 -0.45 -71.34 16.67
CA PHE A 883 -1.21 -72.06 17.70
C PHE A 883 -0.88 -73.57 17.74
N ASN A 884 0.14 -74.03 17.00
CA ASN A 884 0.52 -75.45 16.90
C ASN A 884 -0.65 -76.37 16.47
N VAL A 885 -1.51 -75.90 15.58
CA VAL A 885 -2.65 -76.67 15.04
C VAL A 885 -2.20 -77.56 13.88
N SER A 886 -1.14 -77.18 13.15
CA SER A 886 -0.52 -77.96 12.07
C SER A 886 0.97 -78.15 12.31
N HIS A 887 1.47 -79.40 12.25
CA HIS A 887 2.90 -79.70 12.30
C HIS A 887 3.53 -79.50 10.93
N HIS A 888 4.20 -78.37 10.74
CA HIS A 888 5.29 -78.22 9.78
C HIS A 888 6.52 -77.67 10.49
#